data_AF-A0AAJ1WTZ1-F1
#
_entry.id   AF-A0AAJ1WTZ1-F1
#
_cell.length_a   1.000
_cell.length_b   1.000
_cell.length_c   1.000
_cell.angle_alpha   90.00
_cell.angle_beta   90.00
_cell.angle_gamma   90.00
#
_symmetry.space_group_name_H-M   'P 1'
#
loop_
_entity.id
_entity.type
_entity.pdbx_description
1 polymer ?
#
loop_
_entity_poly.entity_id
_entity_poly.type
_entity_poly.pdbx_seq_one_letter_code
_entity_poly.pdbx_strand_id
1 'polypeptide(L)'
;MIRALASTRTPLAAAALVTTLGVALAGQVGTDAPASQPTPPASDAALSPAQTRSTEAEAVADPVTADALKLDPAQTAKGSDRGEEAAGKIPAAATAYASADPDAPVVFPLPDAALTPAAPVPEVPDPGKPKISGDTDPTLLRGAIDLYRKGRVADGDRMRDGFTDPAARALLEWVAIRAGAGIGFARTVAFTRANPTWPAGPLLRRRAEEALLSERKPPAVVRAYFATAKPVSAPGKFALALALRADGYDTDAAEIVRDLWRTESFGKSLEAKIQDAFPGVLTRIDHRYRMERALLKDDWESAGRAAGYAGGAYASLVRARRAVEDKTGAPAALAAVPPSLRGDASYIFSRAQFFRRADKPEEAAAILAAAPTNPDVLVDGDEWWIERRIVARKLLDLGNAKTAFAVASGHAARTPEKRLEAEFHAGWIALRFAGDPASAAQHFAQMATIAESPVSLARAAYWQGRAAEALGQREAAKGFYERAALQPIAYYGQVARARLGQTSLPLRAPADLEGGERQAFEDRLYIRALRMLGEAGLKDLALPLYIDAARDLTDPREIQALGDLATEMKDARALVAIGKLAVQRGLPLDAHAYPTIGIPAYETFTAVPQVERAMVYAIARQESQFDPRAQSGVGARGLMQMMPATAQRTARRVATSFDVDRLTSDPAYCAKLGQAHLGELMEDWRGSYVLAFASYNAGGGNVKKWIDAYGDPRKGDVDVIDWVERIPFTETRNYVQRVMENLQVYRSRLDGRSALLIDGDLHRGAR
;
A
#
# COMPACT_ATOMS: atom_id res chain seq x y z
N MET A 1 -3.94 -13.85 41.10
CA MET A 1 -2.91 -13.10 41.88
C MET A 1 -1.86 -12.56 40.91
N ILE A 2 -1.92 -11.27 40.56
CA ILE A 2 -0.86 -10.44 39.95
C ILE A 2 -1.32 -8.98 40.15
N ARG A 3 -0.60 -8.19 40.95
CA ARG A 3 -0.75 -6.73 41.06
C ARG A 3 0.52 -6.17 41.70
N ALA A 4 0.88 -4.95 41.32
CA ALA A 4 2.14 -4.27 41.66
C ALA A 4 3.41 -4.98 41.17
N LEU A 5 4.05 -4.34 40.17
CA LEU A 5 5.47 -4.01 40.26
C LEU A 5 5.71 -2.75 39.41
N ALA A 6 5.77 -1.60 40.08
CA ALA A 6 6.27 -0.38 39.46
C ALA A 6 7.80 -0.44 39.46
N SER A 7 8.43 -0.18 38.32
CA SER A 7 9.88 -0.03 38.23
C SER A 7 10.19 1.16 37.32
N THR A 8 10.91 2.12 37.87
CA THR A 8 11.29 3.35 37.18
C THR A 8 12.33 3.07 36.11
N ARG A 9 12.12 3.60 34.90
CA ARG A 9 13.18 3.77 33.90
C ARG A 9 13.28 5.24 33.54
N THR A 10 14.43 5.82 33.89
CA THR A 10 14.84 7.16 33.46
C THR A 10 15.01 7.20 31.94
N PRO A 11 14.48 8.23 31.24
CA PRO A 11 14.86 8.49 29.86
C PRO A 11 16.28 9.08 29.83
N LEU A 12 17.18 8.46 29.06
CA LEU A 12 18.43 9.09 28.64
C LEU A 12 18.11 10.20 27.65
N ALA A 13 18.23 11.46 28.09
CA ALA A 13 17.99 12.62 27.23
C ALA A 13 19.16 12.79 26.24
N ALA A 14 18.88 12.67 24.94
CA ALA A 14 19.81 13.07 23.90
C ALA A 14 19.87 14.61 23.85
N ALA A 15 21.02 15.19 24.18
CA ALA A 15 21.20 16.63 24.24
C ALA A 15 21.34 17.25 22.83
N ALA A 16 20.25 17.82 22.32
CA ALA A 16 20.28 18.71 21.16
C ALA A 16 20.46 20.15 21.63
N LEU A 17 21.65 20.72 21.45
CA LEU A 17 21.95 22.10 21.86
C LEU A 17 21.32 23.08 20.86
N VAL A 18 20.28 23.81 21.27
CA VAL A 18 19.67 24.90 20.49
C VAL A 18 19.94 26.23 21.19
N THR A 19 20.76 27.07 20.57
CA THR A 19 21.20 28.34 21.15
C THR A 19 20.15 29.43 20.96
N THR A 20 19.24 29.60 21.91
CA THR A 20 18.29 30.72 21.93
C THR A 20 18.88 31.93 22.66
N LEU A 21 19.11 33.04 21.95
CA LEU A 21 19.26 34.35 22.60
C LEU A 21 17.92 34.77 23.21
N GLY A 22 17.95 35.22 24.47
CA GLY A 22 16.80 35.83 25.13
C GLY A 22 16.87 37.37 25.09
N VAL A 23 15.70 38.01 25.04
CA VAL A 23 15.50 39.45 25.33
C VAL A 23 14.32 39.57 26.30
N ALA A 24 14.29 40.64 27.09
CA ALA A 24 13.70 40.63 28.43
C ALA A 24 12.20 40.93 28.56
N LEU A 25 11.70 40.58 29.75
CA LEU A 25 10.36 40.80 30.30
C LEU A 25 9.88 42.28 30.34
N ALA A 26 8.58 42.47 30.07
CA ALA A 26 7.63 43.30 30.82
C ALA A 26 6.20 42.96 30.34
N GLY A 27 5.11 43.02 31.11
CA GLY A 27 4.89 43.26 32.54
C GLY A 27 3.42 42.97 32.91
N GLN A 28 3.11 42.77 34.20
CA GLN A 28 1.81 42.38 34.79
C GLN A 28 0.56 43.03 34.15
N VAL A 29 -0.48 42.26 33.78
CA VAL A 29 -1.58 41.72 34.63
C VAL A 29 -2.49 42.80 35.25
N GLY A 30 -3.76 42.77 34.87
CA GLY A 30 -4.87 43.47 35.53
C GLY A 30 -6.20 42.85 35.08
N THR A 31 -6.97 42.28 36.00
CA THR A 31 -8.34 41.80 35.77
C THR A 31 -9.33 42.88 36.16
N ASP A 32 -10.48 42.94 35.49
CA ASP A 32 -11.81 42.83 36.12
C ASP A 32 -12.94 42.93 35.08
N ALA A 33 -14.11 42.43 35.46
CA ALA A 33 -15.38 42.57 34.75
C ALA A 33 -16.49 42.79 35.80
N PRO A 34 -17.62 43.44 35.44
CA PRO A 34 -18.77 42.60 35.08
C PRO A 34 -19.80 43.20 34.08
N ALA A 35 -20.57 42.28 33.48
CA ALA A 35 -21.99 42.35 33.10
C ALA A 35 -22.61 43.59 32.41
N SER A 36 -23.23 43.37 31.23
CA SER A 36 -24.70 43.46 31.03
C SER A 36 -25.13 43.06 29.60
N GLN A 37 -26.36 42.55 29.42
CA GLN A 37 -27.04 42.38 28.12
C GLN A 37 -28.06 43.54 27.92
N PRO A 38 -28.53 43.84 26.68
CA PRO A 38 -29.72 43.14 26.14
C PRO A 38 -29.77 42.93 24.61
N THR A 39 -30.80 42.21 24.15
CA THR A 39 -31.25 41.93 22.76
C THR A 39 -32.74 42.30 22.61
N PRO A 40 -33.42 42.14 21.44
CA PRO A 40 -33.11 42.39 20.02
C PRO A 40 -34.14 43.39 19.40
N PRO A 41 -34.24 43.56 18.05
CA PRO A 41 -35.20 42.78 17.22
C PRO A 41 -34.57 42.38 15.83
N ALA A 42 -35.08 41.51 14.94
CA ALA A 42 -36.40 41.33 14.29
C ALA A 42 -36.88 42.58 13.49
N SER A 43 -37.47 42.55 12.29
CA SER A 43 -37.77 41.52 11.24
C SER A 43 -38.35 42.29 10.01
N ASP A 44 -38.67 41.80 8.80
CA ASP A 44 -38.81 40.47 8.17
C ASP A 44 -38.75 40.61 6.60
N ALA A 45 -39.51 39.78 5.83
CA ALA A 45 -40.08 39.99 4.48
C ALA A 45 -39.45 39.27 3.25
N ALA A 46 -40.31 38.88 2.30
CA ALA A 46 -39.99 37.95 1.21
C ALA A 46 -40.91 38.04 -0.04
N LEU A 47 -40.51 37.30 -1.09
CA LEU A 47 -41.28 36.82 -2.26
C LEU A 47 -41.54 37.76 -3.47
N SER A 48 -41.74 37.09 -4.62
CA SER A 48 -41.90 37.59 -6.01
C SER A 48 -43.38 37.57 -6.43
N PRO A 49 -43.79 38.08 -7.63
CA PRO A 49 -43.92 37.14 -8.77
C PRO A 49 -43.82 37.68 -10.23
N ALA A 50 -43.32 36.80 -11.12
CA ALA A 50 -43.87 36.37 -12.44
C ALA A 50 -44.02 37.28 -13.71
N GLN A 51 -43.32 36.83 -14.79
CA GLN A 51 -43.77 36.67 -16.21
C GLN A 51 -44.12 37.93 -17.06
N THR A 52 -44.08 37.97 -18.41
CA THR A 52 -44.26 36.97 -19.52
C THR A 52 -43.57 37.38 -20.86
N ARG A 53 -43.16 36.40 -21.70
CA ARG A 53 -43.13 36.38 -23.22
C ARG A 53 -42.24 37.43 -23.97
N SER A 54 -41.86 37.33 -25.25
CA SER A 54 -41.69 36.28 -26.30
C SER A 54 -40.91 36.89 -27.50
N THR A 55 -40.10 36.17 -28.30
CA THR A 55 -40.43 35.55 -29.62
C THR A 55 -39.17 34.96 -30.30
N GLU A 56 -39.32 34.25 -31.43
CA GLU A 56 -38.25 33.69 -32.30
C GLU A 56 -37.46 34.79 -33.10
N ALA A 57 -36.49 34.55 -33.99
CA ALA A 57 -36.11 33.35 -34.78
C ALA A 57 -34.65 33.38 -35.35
N GLU A 58 -34.17 32.19 -35.76
CA GLU A 58 -33.22 31.87 -36.87
C GLU A 58 -31.81 32.54 -36.95
N ALA A 59 -30.82 32.01 -37.69
CA ALA A 59 -30.38 30.63 -38.02
C ALA A 59 -29.07 30.71 -38.87
N VAL A 60 -28.44 29.55 -39.13
CA VAL A 60 -27.35 29.30 -40.12
C VAL A 60 -25.96 29.86 -39.75
N ALA A 61 -24.82 29.20 -40.03
CA ALA A 61 -24.44 27.78 -40.07
C ALA A 61 -22.90 27.68 -40.21
N ASP A 62 -22.28 26.56 -39.81
CA ASP A 62 -20.96 26.14 -40.33
C ASP A 62 -20.78 24.60 -40.21
N PRO A 63 -20.14 23.89 -41.18
CA PRO A 63 -19.86 22.45 -41.14
C PRO A 63 -18.55 22.15 -40.35
N VAL A 64 -18.10 20.92 -40.06
CA VAL A 64 -17.85 19.75 -40.93
C VAL A 64 -17.99 18.42 -40.16
N THR A 65 -18.38 17.36 -40.88
CA THR A 65 -18.61 16.00 -40.41
C THR A 65 -17.41 15.05 -40.59
N ALA A 66 -17.23 14.11 -39.66
CA ALA A 66 -16.78 12.72 -39.89
C ALA A 66 -16.67 11.94 -38.56
N ASP A 67 -16.92 10.63 -38.47
CA ASP A 67 -17.94 9.80 -39.14
C ASP A 67 -18.22 8.59 -38.21
N ALA A 68 -19.43 8.03 -38.23
CA ALA A 68 -19.85 7.00 -37.28
C ALA A 68 -20.83 5.98 -37.90
N LEU A 69 -20.28 4.84 -38.35
CA LEU A 69 -21.05 3.75 -38.93
C LEU A 69 -22.06 3.15 -37.94
N LYS A 70 -23.34 3.32 -38.25
CA LYS A 70 -24.45 2.51 -37.72
C LYS A 70 -24.71 1.32 -38.64
N LEU A 71 -25.35 0.28 -38.11
CA LEU A 71 -25.97 -0.79 -38.88
C LEU A 71 -27.44 -0.88 -38.49
N ASP A 72 -28.33 -0.94 -39.48
CA ASP A 72 -29.78 -1.01 -39.29
C ASP A 72 -30.30 -2.45 -39.14
N PRO A 73 -31.47 -2.65 -38.50
CA PRO A 73 -32.00 -3.97 -38.16
C PRO A 73 -33.04 -4.55 -39.16
N ALA A 74 -33.38 -5.81 -38.89
CA ALA A 74 -34.58 -6.55 -39.33
C ALA A 74 -34.62 -7.17 -40.75
N GLN A 75 -34.56 -8.51 -40.78
CA GLN A 75 -35.68 -9.34 -41.25
C GLN A 75 -35.67 -10.71 -40.53
N THR A 76 -36.75 -11.49 -40.60
CA THR A 76 -37.04 -12.61 -39.68
C THR A 76 -37.57 -13.86 -40.38
N ALA A 77 -37.20 -15.07 -39.89
CA ALA A 77 -37.89 -16.32 -40.19
C ALA A 77 -37.65 -17.44 -39.14
N LYS A 78 -38.67 -17.66 -38.30
CA LYS A 78 -39.08 -18.89 -37.58
C LYS A 78 -38.10 -20.09 -37.47
N GLY A 79 -37.83 -20.47 -36.21
CA GLY A 79 -37.53 -21.84 -35.77
C GLY A 79 -37.85 -21.93 -34.26
N SER A 80 -38.50 -23.00 -33.81
CA SER A 80 -39.05 -23.08 -32.44
C SER A 80 -38.56 -24.30 -31.67
N ASP A 81 -38.03 -24.10 -30.47
CA ASP A 81 -38.48 -24.86 -29.28
C ASP A 81 -38.17 -24.12 -27.97
N ARG A 82 -38.57 -24.70 -26.83
CA ARG A 82 -38.49 -24.12 -25.47
C ARG A 82 -37.18 -24.46 -24.75
N GLY A 83 -36.57 -23.49 -24.06
CA GLY A 83 -35.49 -23.74 -23.10
C GLY A 83 -34.89 -22.46 -22.50
N GLU A 84 -35.07 -22.30 -21.18
CA GLU A 84 -34.32 -21.47 -20.20
C GLU A 84 -33.75 -20.09 -20.60
N GLU A 85 -34.19 -19.04 -19.90
CA GLU A 85 -33.70 -17.67 -20.09
C GLU A 85 -32.28 -17.45 -19.53
N ALA A 86 -31.32 -17.21 -20.42
CA ALA A 86 -29.96 -16.83 -20.04
C ALA A 86 -29.85 -15.34 -19.65
N ALA A 87 -29.79 -15.05 -18.35
CA ALA A 87 -29.51 -13.70 -17.85
C ALA A 87 -28.13 -13.19 -18.32
N GLY A 88 -28.07 -11.92 -18.73
CA GLY A 88 -26.88 -11.33 -19.35
C GLY A 88 -25.64 -11.30 -18.44
N LYS A 89 -24.49 -11.73 -18.97
CA LYS A 89 -23.22 -11.76 -18.22
C LYS A 89 -22.67 -10.35 -17.99
N ILE A 90 -22.38 -10.05 -16.73
CA ILE A 90 -21.66 -8.84 -16.29
C ILE A 90 -20.20 -8.87 -16.80
N PRO A 91 -19.59 -7.74 -17.19
CA PRO A 91 -18.18 -7.71 -17.59
C PRO A 91 -17.24 -8.25 -16.50
N ALA A 92 -16.33 -9.14 -16.88
CA ALA A 92 -15.53 -9.95 -15.94
C ALA A 92 -14.71 -9.14 -14.91
N ALA A 93 -14.35 -7.90 -15.23
CA ALA A 93 -13.62 -6.97 -14.37
C ALA A 93 -14.34 -6.62 -13.04
N ALA A 94 -15.63 -6.93 -12.89
CA ALA A 94 -16.40 -6.71 -11.67
C ALA A 94 -16.48 -7.93 -10.72
N THR A 95 -15.91 -9.08 -11.08
CA THR A 95 -16.13 -10.37 -10.37
C THR A 95 -14.95 -10.84 -9.53
N ALA A 96 -13.80 -10.15 -9.59
CA ALA A 96 -12.52 -10.60 -9.03
C ALA A 96 -12.39 -10.58 -7.48
N TYR A 97 -13.49 -10.35 -6.76
CA TYR A 97 -13.53 -10.26 -5.29
C TYR A 97 -14.54 -11.23 -4.63
N ALA A 98 -15.12 -12.16 -5.39
CA ALA A 98 -16.31 -12.93 -4.95
C ALA A 98 -16.16 -14.46 -5.00
N SER A 99 -15.07 -15.01 -4.42
CA SER A 99 -15.12 -16.34 -3.76
C SER A 99 -13.82 -16.64 -3.00
N ALA A 100 -13.91 -16.77 -1.68
CA ALA A 100 -12.95 -17.49 -0.85
C ALA A 100 -13.71 -18.58 -0.11
N ASP A 101 -13.18 -19.81 -0.09
CA ASP A 101 -13.76 -20.91 0.69
C ASP A 101 -13.63 -20.58 2.20
N PRO A 102 -14.75 -20.44 2.94
CA PRO A 102 -14.72 -19.96 4.32
C PRO A 102 -14.30 -21.02 5.35
N ASP A 103 -14.24 -22.30 4.97
CA ASP A 103 -13.88 -23.42 5.86
C ASP A 103 -12.50 -24.03 5.54
N ALA A 104 -11.80 -23.53 4.51
CA ALA A 104 -10.41 -23.88 4.22
C ALA A 104 -9.45 -23.45 5.37
N PRO A 105 -8.44 -24.26 5.73
CA PRO A 105 -7.40 -23.83 6.66
C PRO A 105 -6.60 -22.66 6.08
N VAL A 106 -6.10 -21.76 6.92
CA VAL A 106 -5.34 -20.57 6.48
C VAL A 106 -3.97 -21.00 5.92
N VAL A 107 -3.95 -21.33 4.63
CA VAL A 107 -2.74 -21.51 3.85
C VAL A 107 -2.12 -20.13 3.63
N PHE A 108 -0.99 -19.86 4.27
CA PHE A 108 -0.10 -18.78 3.84
C PHE A 108 0.24 -19.03 2.37
N PRO A 109 0.02 -18.06 1.44
CA PRO A 109 0.23 -18.30 0.02
C PRO A 109 1.67 -18.74 -0.24
N LEU A 110 1.81 -19.99 -0.66
CA LEU A 110 2.99 -20.47 -1.36
C LEU A 110 2.98 -19.82 -2.75
N PRO A 111 4.12 -19.35 -3.29
CA PRO A 111 4.21 -19.06 -4.72
C PRO A 111 3.86 -20.34 -5.50
N ASP A 112 3.10 -20.19 -6.59
CA ASP A 112 2.18 -21.21 -7.10
C ASP A 112 2.78 -22.60 -7.30
N ALA A 113 2.26 -23.58 -6.54
CA ALA A 113 2.58 -25.00 -6.69
C ALA A 113 1.78 -25.66 -7.84
N ALA A 114 1.67 -24.98 -8.99
CA ALA A 114 0.76 -25.35 -10.09
C ALA A 114 1.33 -25.11 -11.50
N LEU A 115 2.65 -25.25 -11.70
CA LEU A 115 3.25 -25.41 -13.03
C LEU A 115 4.16 -26.63 -13.08
N THR A 116 3.89 -27.54 -14.01
CA THR A 116 4.88 -28.53 -14.46
C THR A 116 6.03 -27.76 -15.13
N PRO A 117 7.30 -28.00 -14.76
CA PRO A 117 8.40 -27.25 -15.35
C PRO A 117 8.52 -27.55 -16.84
N ALA A 118 8.53 -26.51 -17.66
CA ALA A 118 9.15 -26.58 -18.97
C ALA A 118 10.64 -26.95 -18.80
N ALA A 119 11.21 -27.68 -19.75
CA ALA A 119 12.57 -28.18 -19.64
C ALA A 119 13.56 -27.02 -19.39
N PRO A 120 14.48 -27.13 -18.42
CA PRO A 120 15.41 -26.06 -18.12
C PRO A 120 16.34 -25.81 -19.31
N VAL A 121 16.42 -24.55 -19.74
CA VAL A 121 17.50 -24.11 -20.62
C VAL A 121 18.81 -24.30 -19.85
N PRO A 122 19.81 -25.01 -20.40
CA PRO A 122 21.05 -25.27 -19.67
C PRO A 122 21.83 -23.97 -19.47
N GLU A 123 21.90 -23.49 -18.23
CA GLU A 123 22.77 -22.38 -17.85
C GLU A 123 24.23 -22.86 -17.91
N VAL A 124 25.02 -22.30 -18.83
CA VAL A 124 26.42 -22.66 -19.02
C VAL A 124 27.22 -22.22 -17.79
N PRO A 125 27.91 -23.12 -17.08
CA PRO A 125 28.68 -22.75 -15.90
C PRO A 125 29.84 -21.80 -16.26
N ASP A 126 29.91 -20.67 -15.58
CA ASP A 126 31.07 -19.77 -15.60
C ASP A 126 32.24 -20.43 -14.84
N PRO A 127 33.36 -20.80 -15.50
CA PRO A 127 34.45 -21.51 -14.85
C PRO A 127 35.35 -20.60 -13.98
N GLY A 128 35.08 -19.28 -13.92
CA GLY A 128 35.99 -18.30 -13.32
C GLY A 128 35.81 -17.99 -11.83
N LYS A 129 34.73 -18.44 -11.16
CA LYS A 129 34.46 -18.06 -9.75
C LYS A 129 35.17 -18.95 -8.72
N PRO A 130 35.87 -18.38 -7.72
CA PRO A 130 36.32 -19.12 -6.53
C PRO A 130 35.14 -19.67 -5.71
N LYS A 131 35.29 -20.89 -5.17
CA LYS A 131 34.30 -21.46 -4.23
C LYS A 131 34.38 -20.76 -2.87
N ILE A 132 33.28 -20.13 -2.44
CA ILE A 132 33.08 -19.67 -1.05
C ILE A 132 31.72 -20.17 -0.52
N SER A 133 31.47 -21.47 -0.68
CA SER A 133 30.49 -22.23 0.10
C SER A 133 31.04 -23.65 0.34
N GLY A 134 30.74 -24.23 1.50
CA GLY A 134 31.28 -25.52 1.93
C GLY A 134 30.34 -26.68 1.61
N ASP A 135 30.79 -27.57 0.72
CA ASP A 135 30.38 -28.98 0.49
C ASP A 135 28.88 -29.34 0.41
N THR A 136 27.98 -28.36 0.42
CA THR A 136 26.53 -28.55 0.44
C THR A 136 26.00 -28.69 -0.99
N ASP A 137 25.72 -29.93 -1.44
CA ASP A 137 25.14 -30.17 -2.77
C ASP A 137 23.77 -29.46 -2.92
N PRO A 138 23.64 -28.48 -3.85
CA PRO A 138 22.39 -27.78 -4.09
C PRO A 138 21.25 -28.69 -4.57
N THR A 139 21.57 -29.85 -5.13
CA THR A 139 20.59 -30.85 -5.59
C THR A 139 19.98 -31.62 -4.44
N LEU A 140 20.80 -32.05 -3.47
CA LEU A 140 20.29 -32.61 -2.21
C LEU A 140 19.49 -31.56 -1.43
N LEU A 141 19.95 -30.29 -1.40
CA LEU A 141 19.25 -29.21 -0.72
C LEU A 141 17.86 -28.96 -1.34
N ARG A 142 17.76 -28.89 -2.67
CA ARG A 142 16.46 -28.82 -3.38
C ARG A 142 15.56 -30.02 -3.03
N GLY A 143 16.10 -31.24 -3.01
CA GLY A 143 15.36 -32.45 -2.65
C GLY A 143 14.73 -32.39 -1.25
N ALA A 144 15.51 -31.98 -0.25
CA ALA A 144 15.03 -31.85 1.13
C ALA A 144 13.95 -30.78 1.27
N ILE A 145 14.13 -29.61 0.62
CA ILE A 145 13.15 -28.51 0.61
C ILE A 145 11.82 -28.95 -0.02
N ASP A 146 11.87 -29.73 -1.11
CA ASP A 146 10.69 -30.24 -1.78
C ASP A 146 9.94 -31.31 -0.98
N LEU A 147 10.61 -32.08 -0.13
CA LEU A 147 9.95 -33.00 0.80
C LEU A 147 9.11 -32.23 1.84
N TYR A 148 9.66 -31.16 2.44
CA TYR A 148 8.90 -30.29 3.35
C TYR A 148 7.73 -29.59 2.66
N ARG A 149 7.92 -29.06 1.43
CA ARG A 149 6.85 -28.47 0.61
C ARG A 149 5.70 -29.45 0.34
N LYS A 150 6.02 -30.74 0.19
CA LYS A 150 5.05 -31.84 -0.03
C LYS A 150 4.50 -32.44 1.28
N GLY A 151 4.76 -31.81 2.43
CA GLY A 151 4.30 -32.28 3.75
C GLY A 151 5.00 -33.55 4.26
N ARG A 152 6.04 -34.04 3.57
CA ARG A 152 6.79 -35.26 3.92
C ARG A 152 7.86 -34.96 4.97
N VAL A 153 7.43 -34.43 6.12
CA VAL A 153 8.29 -33.88 7.18
C VAL A 153 9.37 -34.89 7.62
N ALA A 154 8.99 -36.13 7.94
CA ALA A 154 9.92 -37.17 8.38
C ALA A 154 10.95 -37.59 7.31
N ASP A 155 10.66 -37.38 6.02
CA ASP A 155 11.62 -37.65 4.94
C ASP A 155 12.58 -36.46 4.76
N GLY A 156 12.06 -35.23 4.86
CA GLY A 156 12.87 -34.02 4.93
C GLY A 156 13.80 -33.99 6.14
N ASP A 157 13.35 -34.51 7.29
CA ASP A 157 14.14 -34.65 8.52
C ASP A 157 15.31 -35.63 8.29
N ARG A 158 15.04 -36.84 7.80
CA ARG A 158 16.09 -37.81 7.45
C ARG A 158 17.10 -37.26 6.45
N MET A 159 16.66 -36.42 5.51
CA MET A 159 17.54 -35.79 4.53
C MET A 159 18.35 -34.63 5.15
N ARG A 160 17.74 -33.80 6.01
CA ARG A 160 18.42 -32.73 6.79
C ARG A 160 19.57 -33.30 7.61
N ASP A 161 19.36 -34.43 8.27
CA ASP A 161 20.33 -34.98 9.22
C ASP A 161 21.60 -35.49 8.52
N GLY A 162 21.51 -35.82 7.23
CA GLY A 162 22.66 -36.17 6.37
C GLY A 162 23.57 -34.99 6.00
N PHE A 163 23.12 -33.74 6.10
CA PHE A 163 23.99 -32.57 5.89
C PHE A 163 24.92 -32.38 7.09
N THR A 164 26.19 -32.07 6.84
CA THR A 164 27.17 -31.72 7.90
C THR A 164 27.17 -30.24 8.25
N ASP A 165 26.86 -29.36 7.30
CA ASP A 165 26.86 -27.90 7.51
C ASP A 165 25.71 -27.46 8.46
N PRO A 166 26.00 -26.79 9.59
CA PRO A 166 24.97 -26.28 10.50
C PRO A 166 24.05 -25.24 9.86
N ALA A 167 24.51 -24.46 8.86
CA ALA A 167 23.68 -23.52 8.11
C ALA A 167 22.68 -24.24 7.20
N ALA A 168 23.08 -25.34 6.56
CA ALA A 168 22.17 -26.18 5.77
C ALA A 168 21.11 -26.83 6.66
N ARG A 169 21.51 -27.34 7.85
CA ARG A 169 20.58 -27.88 8.86
C ARG A 169 19.59 -26.82 9.35
N ALA A 170 20.07 -25.62 9.71
CA ALA A 170 19.23 -24.52 10.17
C ALA A 170 18.27 -23.99 9.08
N LEU A 171 18.74 -23.90 7.84
CA LEU A 171 17.91 -23.57 6.68
C LEU A 171 16.76 -24.57 6.50
N LEU A 172 17.06 -25.86 6.46
CA LEU A 172 16.06 -26.91 6.29
C LEU A 172 15.07 -26.97 7.45
N GLU A 173 15.53 -26.69 8.68
CA GLU A 173 14.66 -26.59 9.85
C GLU A 173 13.71 -25.38 9.78
N TRP A 174 14.20 -24.21 9.34
CA TRP A 174 13.36 -23.04 9.07
C TRP A 174 12.35 -23.30 7.93
N VAL A 175 12.75 -24.00 6.86
CA VAL A 175 11.84 -24.42 5.77
C VAL A 175 10.73 -25.33 6.30
N ALA A 176 11.06 -26.28 7.16
CA ALA A 176 10.09 -27.16 7.82
C ALA A 176 9.08 -26.33 8.64
N ILE A 177 9.55 -25.45 9.53
CA ILE A 177 8.70 -24.57 10.34
C ILE A 177 7.84 -23.64 9.48
N ARG A 178 8.36 -23.16 8.34
CA ARG A 178 7.62 -22.33 7.39
C ARG A 178 6.46 -23.10 6.74
N ALA A 179 6.66 -24.36 6.38
CA ALA A 179 5.59 -25.25 5.90
C ALA A 179 4.53 -25.54 7.00
N GLY A 180 4.94 -25.63 8.26
CA GLY A 180 4.08 -25.52 9.46
C GLY A 180 3.29 -26.78 9.85
N ALA A 181 2.79 -27.55 8.89
CA ALA A 181 2.08 -28.81 9.18
C ALA A 181 3.02 -29.84 9.82
N GLY A 182 2.61 -30.44 10.94
CA GLY A 182 3.36 -31.52 11.62
C GLY A 182 4.62 -31.11 12.38
N ILE A 183 4.93 -29.81 12.48
CA ILE A 183 6.16 -29.30 13.11
C ILE A 183 6.04 -29.19 14.63
N GLY A 184 5.01 -28.50 15.10
CA GLY A 184 4.68 -28.32 16.51
C GLY A 184 5.53 -27.29 17.29
N PHE A 185 5.01 -26.96 18.48
CA PHE A 185 5.48 -25.93 19.39
C PHE A 185 6.90 -26.18 19.88
N ALA A 186 7.18 -27.41 20.33
CA ALA A 186 8.48 -27.76 20.90
C ALA A 186 9.62 -27.58 19.89
N ARG A 187 9.41 -28.01 18.64
CA ARG A 187 10.35 -27.87 17.53
C ARG A 187 10.58 -26.40 17.15
N THR A 188 9.50 -25.63 17.03
CA THR A 188 9.56 -24.19 16.72
C THR A 188 10.29 -23.38 17.82
N VAL A 189 10.03 -23.68 19.10
CA VAL A 189 10.70 -23.03 20.24
C VAL A 189 12.15 -23.47 20.37
N ALA A 190 12.47 -24.74 20.09
CA ALA A 190 13.85 -25.23 20.07
C ALA A 190 14.68 -24.53 18.99
N PHE A 191 14.17 -24.42 17.76
CA PHE A 191 14.83 -23.69 16.68
C PHE A 191 15.07 -22.22 17.04
N THR A 192 14.04 -21.53 17.57
CA THR A 192 14.12 -20.12 17.99
C THR A 192 15.16 -19.92 19.11
N ARG A 193 15.28 -20.88 20.04
CA ARG A 193 16.29 -20.82 21.12
C ARG A 193 17.70 -21.11 20.61
N ALA A 194 17.86 -22.03 19.67
CA ALA A 194 19.15 -22.40 19.10
C ALA A 194 19.69 -21.35 18.11
N ASN A 195 18.81 -20.59 17.46
CA ASN A 195 19.15 -19.60 16.43
C ASN A 195 18.55 -18.22 16.77
N PRO A 196 18.95 -17.58 17.89
CA PRO A 196 18.33 -16.33 18.36
C PRO A 196 18.58 -15.13 17.42
N THR A 197 19.53 -15.24 16.50
CA THR A 197 19.87 -14.25 15.48
C THR A 197 19.27 -14.58 14.10
N TRP A 198 18.42 -15.61 13.98
CA TRP A 198 17.80 -15.96 12.70
C TRP A 198 16.63 -15.00 12.38
N PRO A 199 16.69 -14.24 11.27
CA PRO A 199 15.69 -13.23 10.94
C PRO A 199 14.44 -13.89 10.36
N ALA A 200 13.58 -14.37 11.25
CA ALA A 200 12.23 -14.85 10.96
C ALA A 200 11.31 -14.73 12.19
N GLY A 201 11.67 -13.92 13.18
CA GLY A 201 11.02 -13.84 14.49
C GLY A 201 9.49 -13.77 14.44
N PRO A 202 8.87 -12.87 13.65
CA PRO A 202 7.41 -12.78 13.52
C PRO A 202 6.74 -14.05 12.95
N LEU A 203 7.40 -14.76 12.04
CA LEU A 203 6.90 -16.02 11.46
C LEU A 203 7.00 -17.16 12.48
N LEU A 204 8.19 -17.36 13.05
CA LEU A 204 8.45 -18.39 14.08
C LEU A 204 7.50 -18.23 15.26
N ARG A 205 7.27 -16.98 15.67
CA ARG A 205 6.31 -16.63 16.71
C ARG A 205 4.88 -17.01 16.36
N ARG A 206 4.37 -16.64 15.18
CA ARG A 206 3.02 -17.03 14.75
C ARG A 206 2.85 -18.55 14.71
N ARG A 207 3.84 -19.29 14.21
CA ARG A 207 3.84 -20.76 14.24
C ARG A 207 3.81 -21.34 15.66
N ALA A 208 4.55 -20.76 16.60
CA ALA A 208 4.48 -21.17 18.00
C ALA A 208 3.11 -20.85 18.64
N GLU A 209 2.53 -19.68 18.37
CA GLU A 209 1.21 -19.29 18.87
C GLU A 209 0.06 -20.14 18.28
N GLU A 210 0.15 -20.52 16.99
CA GLU A 210 -0.73 -21.51 16.33
C GLU A 210 -0.60 -22.90 16.98
N ALA A 211 0.63 -23.31 17.31
CA ALA A 211 0.92 -24.61 17.91
C ALA A 211 0.48 -24.73 19.38
N LEU A 212 0.54 -23.63 20.17
CA LEU A 212 0.02 -23.58 21.54
C LEU A 212 -1.46 -24.00 21.61
N LEU A 213 -2.28 -23.48 20.67
CA LEU A 213 -3.71 -23.77 20.60
C LEU A 213 -4.00 -25.16 20.02
N SER A 214 -3.38 -25.51 18.89
CA SER A 214 -3.67 -26.76 18.18
C SER A 214 -3.23 -28.01 18.94
N GLU A 215 -2.09 -27.96 19.63
CA GLU A 215 -1.61 -29.03 20.52
C GLU A 215 -2.18 -28.94 21.95
N ARG A 216 -3.09 -27.99 22.22
CA ARG A 216 -3.73 -27.77 23.54
C ARG A 216 -2.73 -27.74 24.70
N LYS A 217 -1.69 -26.90 24.60
CA LYS A 217 -0.60 -26.90 25.59
C LYS A 217 -1.09 -26.54 27.01
N PRO A 218 -0.52 -27.14 28.07
CA PRO A 218 -0.96 -26.88 29.44
C PRO A 218 -0.89 -25.39 29.81
N PRO A 219 -1.81 -24.87 30.65
CA PRO A 219 -1.88 -23.45 31.00
C PRO A 219 -0.54 -22.84 31.46
N ALA A 220 0.22 -23.57 32.27
CA ALA A 220 1.56 -23.16 32.71
C ALA A 220 2.55 -22.94 31.55
N VAL A 221 2.51 -23.78 30.50
CA VAL A 221 3.38 -23.65 29.31
C VAL A 221 2.97 -22.44 28.48
N VAL A 222 1.66 -22.24 28.29
CA VAL A 222 1.10 -21.08 27.57
C VAL A 222 1.49 -19.77 28.28
N ARG A 223 1.28 -19.68 29.60
CA ARG A 223 1.67 -18.48 30.36
C ARG A 223 3.17 -18.27 30.41
N ALA A 224 3.99 -19.33 30.51
CA ALA A 224 5.44 -19.21 30.46
C ALA A 224 5.93 -18.69 29.10
N TYR A 225 5.28 -19.07 27.99
CA TYR A 225 5.60 -18.53 26.65
C TYR A 225 5.26 -17.03 26.52
N PHE A 226 4.13 -16.60 27.09
CA PHE A 226 3.69 -15.20 27.04
C PHE A 226 4.20 -14.31 28.19
N ALA A 227 5.01 -14.86 29.11
CA ALA A 227 5.47 -14.16 30.32
C ALA A 227 6.24 -12.86 30.04
N THR A 228 6.89 -12.76 28.88
CA THR A 228 7.68 -11.57 28.47
C THR A 228 7.08 -10.82 27.27
N ALA A 229 6.00 -11.31 26.64
CA ALA A 229 5.43 -10.68 25.45
C ALA A 229 3.95 -11.03 25.23
N LYS A 230 3.10 -10.02 24.97
CA LYS A 230 1.68 -10.21 24.61
C LYS A 230 1.52 -10.94 23.27
N PRO A 231 0.54 -11.84 23.08
CA PRO A 231 0.29 -12.56 21.82
C PRO A 231 0.03 -11.64 20.63
N VAL A 232 0.40 -12.10 19.43
CA VAL A 232 0.33 -11.33 18.15
C VAL A 232 -0.54 -12.02 17.08
N SER A 233 -1.34 -12.99 17.49
CA SER A 233 -2.22 -13.77 16.61
C SER A 233 -3.52 -14.17 17.32
N ALA A 234 -4.60 -14.39 16.56
CA ALA A 234 -5.86 -14.88 17.11
C ALA A 234 -5.72 -16.23 17.85
N PRO A 235 -4.96 -17.24 17.35
CA PRO A 235 -4.70 -18.47 18.10
C PRO A 235 -3.95 -18.22 19.42
N GLY A 236 -2.93 -17.35 19.42
CA GLY A 236 -2.16 -17.01 20.62
C GLY A 236 -2.98 -16.28 21.68
N LYS A 237 -3.79 -15.30 21.27
CA LYS A 237 -4.73 -14.59 22.16
C LYS A 237 -5.74 -15.56 22.77
N PHE A 238 -6.33 -16.44 21.97
CA PHE A 238 -7.30 -17.43 22.48
C PHE A 238 -6.65 -18.48 23.40
N ALA A 239 -5.46 -18.98 23.06
CA ALA A 239 -4.70 -19.89 23.94
C ALA A 239 -4.37 -19.25 25.30
N LEU A 240 -3.91 -17.98 25.30
CA LEU A 240 -3.63 -17.27 26.55
C LEU A 240 -4.89 -17.04 27.39
N ALA A 241 -6.01 -16.67 26.78
CA ALA A 241 -7.27 -16.52 27.49
C ALA A 241 -7.72 -17.85 28.15
N LEU A 242 -7.65 -18.97 27.43
CA LEU A 242 -7.93 -20.30 27.99
C LEU A 242 -7.00 -20.63 29.17
N ALA A 243 -5.70 -20.31 29.05
CA ALA A 243 -4.68 -20.54 30.07
C ALA A 243 -4.74 -19.57 31.26
N LEU A 244 -5.50 -18.49 31.17
CA LEU A 244 -5.82 -17.60 32.30
C LEU A 244 -7.10 -18.05 33.00
N ARG A 245 -8.13 -18.39 32.23
CA ARG A 245 -9.39 -18.95 32.75
C ARG A 245 -9.17 -20.24 33.55
N ALA A 246 -8.31 -21.13 33.07
CA ALA A 246 -7.98 -22.40 33.74
C ALA A 246 -7.35 -22.24 35.14
N ASP A 247 -6.79 -21.06 35.45
CA ASP A 247 -6.15 -20.73 36.73
C ASP A 247 -6.93 -19.66 37.52
N GLY A 248 -8.19 -19.37 37.14
CA GLY A 248 -9.06 -18.42 37.84
C GLY A 248 -8.75 -16.94 37.59
N TYR A 249 -8.03 -16.61 36.52
CA TYR A 249 -7.78 -15.23 36.07
C TYR A 249 -8.86 -14.78 35.06
N ASP A 250 -10.14 -14.94 35.44
CA ASP A 250 -11.28 -14.74 34.53
C ASP A 250 -11.39 -13.32 33.95
N THR A 251 -11.05 -12.28 34.73
CA THR A 251 -11.05 -10.88 34.24
C THR A 251 -10.04 -10.68 33.11
N ASP A 252 -8.80 -11.13 33.31
CA ASP A 252 -7.71 -10.99 32.34
C ASP A 252 -8.02 -11.78 31.06
N ALA A 253 -8.60 -12.98 31.21
CA ALA A 253 -9.08 -13.79 30.10
C ALA A 253 -10.22 -13.09 29.34
N ALA A 254 -11.17 -12.48 30.04
CA ALA A 254 -12.29 -11.75 29.46
C ALA A 254 -11.87 -10.48 28.69
N GLU A 255 -10.84 -9.76 29.16
CA GLU A 255 -10.26 -8.63 28.44
C GLU A 255 -9.62 -9.09 27.12
N ILE A 256 -8.79 -10.14 27.16
CA ILE A 256 -8.14 -10.70 25.96
C ILE A 256 -9.18 -11.22 24.96
N VAL A 257 -10.28 -11.83 25.41
CA VAL A 257 -11.36 -12.32 24.54
C VAL A 257 -12.14 -11.18 23.88
N ARG A 258 -12.36 -10.05 24.57
CA ARG A 258 -12.98 -8.86 23.97
C ARG A 258 -12.07 -8.20 22.95
N ASP A 259 -10.77 -8.05 23.26
CA ASP A 259 -9.79 -7.58 22.27
C ASP A 259 -9.76 -8.50 21.04
N LEU A 260 -9.48 -9.80 21.22
CA LEU A 260 -9.53 -10.85 20.19
C LEU A 260 -10.75 -10.69 19.28
N TRP A 261 -11.96 -10.62 19.85
CA TRP A 261 -13.20 -10.52 19.10
C TRP A 261 -13.33 -9.22 18.29
N ARG A 262 -12.85 -8.10 18.84
CA ARG A 262 -12.89 -6.76 18.24
C ARG A 262 -11.76 -6.49 17.25
N THR A 263 -10.55 -6.98 17.45
CA THR A 263 -9.36 -6.59 16.66
C THR A 263 -8.89 -7.66 15.68
N GLU A 264 -9.05 -8.96 15.99
CA GLU A 264 -8.59 -10.04 15.11
C GLU A 264 -9.59 -10.45 14.03
N SER A 265 -9.07 -10.94 12.90
CA SER A 265 -9.85 -11.53 11.81
C SER A 265 -9.67 -13.05 11.81
N PHE A 266 -10.76 -13.82 11.85
CA PHE A 266 -10.74 -15.28 11.96
C PHE A 266 -12.06 -15.91 11.53
N GLY A 267 -11.98 -17.13 10.99
CA GLY A 267 -13.13 -17.88 10.47
C GLY A 267 -14.06 -18.48 11.53
N LYS A 268 -15.20 -18.96 11.04
CA LYS A 268 -16.35 -19.50 11.79
C LYS A 268 -15.98 -20.56 12.85
N SER A 269 -15.02 -21.43 12.55
CA SER A 269 -14.56 -22.47 13.49
C SER A 269 -13.94 -21.90 14.78
N LEU A 270 -13.19 -20.79 14.70
CA LEU A 270 -12.65 -20.12 15.88
C LEU A 270 -13.72 -19.23 16.55
N GLU A 271 -14.60 -18.61 15.77
CA GLU A 271 -15.73 -17.82 16.26
C GLU A 271 -16.69 -18.63 17.15
N ALA A 272 -16.96 -19.89 16.81
CA ALA A 272 -17.73 -20.80 17.64
C ALA A 272 -16.98 -21.17 18.94
N LYS A 273 -15.70 -21.56 18.83
CA LYS A 273 -14.86 -21.96 19.98
C LYS A 273 -14.69 -20.83 21.01
N ILE A 274 -14.61 -19.58 20.57
CA ILE A 274 -14.53 -18.42 21.48
C ILE A 274 -15.82 -18.26 22.29
N GLN A 275 -16.98 -18.38 21.64
CA GLN A 275 -18.28 -18.21 22.31
C GLN A 275 -18.58 -19.36 23.29
N ASP A 276 -18.28 -20.59 22.89
CA ASP A 276 -18.40 -21.80 23.74
C ASP A 276 -17.47 -21.74 24.96
N ALA A 277 -16.21 -21.31 24.77
CA ALA A 277 -15.24 -21.21 25.85
C ALA A 277 -15.40 -19.97 26.76
N PHE A 278 -16.19 -18.96 26.35
CA PHE A 278 -16.36 -17.69 27.08
C PHE A 278 -17.81 -17.16 27.03
N PRO A 279 -18.82 -17.93 27.49
CA PRO A 279 -20.21 -17.50 27.51
C PRO A 279 -20.39 -16.26 28.41
N GLY A 280 -21.17 -15.29 27.94
CA GLY A 280 -21.46 -14.04 28.68
C GLY A 280 -20.33 -13.01 28.76
N VAL A 281 -19.10 -13.33 28.29
CA VAL A 281 -17.98 -12.37 28.27
C VAL A 281 -18.21 -11.26 27.23
N LEU A 282 -18.69 -11.65 26.04
CA LEU A 282 -18.94 -10.75 24.93
C LEU A 282 -20.29 -10.05 25.09
N THR A 283 -20.30 -8.74 24.87
CA THR A 283 -21.49 -7.89 25.00
C THR A 283 -22.03 -7.46 23.64
N ARG A 284 -23.24 -6.88 23.63
CA ARG A 284 -23.80 -6.18 22.45
C ARG A 284 -22.81 -5.19 21.82
N ILE A 285 -21.97 -4.53 22.62
CA ILE A 285 -20.99 -3.55 22.14
C ILE A 285 -19.85 -4.25 21.39
N ASP A 286 -19.36 -5.38 21.90
CA ASP A 286 -18.33 -6.20 21.23
C ASP A 286 -18.84 -6.75 19.89
N HIS A 287 -20.10 -7.19 19.85
CA HIS A 287 -20.77 -7.66 18.64
C HIS A 287 -21.03 -6.52 17.63
N ARG A 288 -21.50 -5.33 18.05
CA ARG A 288 -21.66 -4.15 17.17
C ARG A 288 -20.30 -3.68 16.61
N TYR A 289 -19.25 -3.70 17.42
CA TYR A 289 -17.90 -3.33 16.97
C TYR A 289 -17.39 -4.30 15.89
N ARG A 290 -17.51 -5.62 16.13
CA ARG A 290 -17.14 -6.65 15.14
C ARG A 290 -17.97 -6.58 13.86
N MET A 291 -19.28 -6.29 13.98
CA MET A 291 -20.17 -6.07 12.83
C MET A 291 -19.68 -4.92 11.96
N GLU A 292 -19.48 -3.73 12.54
CA GLU A 292 -19.09 -2.55 11.78
C GLU A 292 -17.70 -2.74 11.14
N ARG A 293 -16.73 -3.27 11.89
CA ARG A 293 -15.39 -3.59 11.37
C ARG A 293 -15.41 -4.64 10.23
N ALA A 294 -16.44 -5.48 10.16
CA ALA A 294 -16.64 -6.42 9.05
C ALA A 294 -17.31 -5.73 7.85
N LEU A 295 -18.30 -4.87 8.08
CA LEU A 295 -18.92 -4.02 7.03
C LEU A 295 -17.91 -3.07 6.38
N LEU A 296 -16.99 -2.50 7.15
CA LEU A 296 -15.89 -1.66 6.67
C LEU A 296 -14.79 -2.43 5.90
N LYS A 297 -14.96 -3.75 5.72
CA LYS A 297 -14.07 -4.64 4.96
C LYS A 297 -14.82 -5.55 3.99
N ASP A 298 -16.09 -5.22 3.71
CA ASP A 298 -17.02 -6.00 2.87
C ASP A 298 -17.17 -7.50 3.26
N ASP A 299 -16.88 -7.86 4.52
CA ASP A 299 -17.14 -9.18 5.09
C ASP A 299 -18.61 -9.28 5.53
N TRP A 300 -19.48 -9.44 4.54
CA TRP A 300 -20.94 -9.52 4.71
C TRP A 300 -21.38 -10.66 5.64
N GLU A 301 -20.65 -11.77 5.67
CA GLU A 301 -21.00 -12.92 6.50
C GLU A 301 -20.69 -12.69 7.97
N SER A 302 -19.46 -12.25 8.30
CA SER A 302 -19.11 -11.94 9.68
C SER A 302 -19.86 -10.73 10.18
N ALA A 303 -20.15 -9.74 9.33
CA ALA A 303 -21.07 -8.66 9.63
C ALA A 303 -22.48 -9.18 9.97
N GLY A 304 -23.03 -10.08 9.15
CA GLY A 304 -24.35 -10.69 9.37
C GLY A 304 -24.44 -11.47 10.68
N ARG A 305 -23.45 -12.34 10.97
CA ARG A 305 -23.38 -13.09 12.24
C ARG A 305 -23.24 -12.15 13.44
N ALA A 306 -22.32 -11.19 13.37
CA ALA A 306 -22.10 -10.22 14.45
C ALA A 306 -23.31 -9.30 14.70
N ALA A 307 -24.06 -8.91 13.66
CA ALA A 307 -25.32 -8.20 13.79
C ALA A 307 -26.39 -9.05 14.50
N GLY A 308 -26.44 -10.35 14.22
CA GLY A 308 -27.31 -11.30 14.93
C GLY A 308 -27.03 -11.30 16.44
N TYR A 309 -25.76 -11.43 16.84
CA TYR A 309 -25.36 -11.41 18.25
C TYR A 309 -25.54 -10.04 18.93
N ALA A 310 -25.42 -8.92 18.19
CA ALA A 310 -25.73 -7.58 18.70
C ALA A 310 -27.24 -7.40 18.96
N GLY A 311 -28.08 -8.06 18.15
CA GLY A 311 -29.54 -8.11 18.26
C GLY A 311 -30.21 -7.75 16.94
N GLY A 312 -31.34 -8.41 16.61
CA GLY A 312 -31.92 -8.43 15.27
C GLY A 312 -32.18 -7.09 14.56
N ALA A 313 -32.29 -5.97 15.29
CA ALA A 313 -32.35 -4.63 14.70
C ALA A 313 -31.07 -4.26 13.91
N TYR A 314 -29.88 -4.67 14.38
CA TYR A 314 -28.60 -4.40 13.72
C TYR A 314 -28.49 -5.04 12.33
N ALA A 315 -29.22 -6.13 12.07
CA ALA A 315 -29.29 -6.73 10.74
C ALA A 315 -29.91 -5.79 9.68
N SER A 316 -30.65 -4.74 10.08
CA SER A 316 -31.09 -3.69 9.16
C SER A 316 -29.94 -2.84 8.62
N LEU A 317 -28.90 -2.59 9.42
CA LEU A 317 -27.70 -1.83 8.99
C LEU A 317 -26.89 -2.63 7.97
N VAL A 318 -26.70 -3.93 8.20
CA VAL A 318 -26.05 -4.85 7.24
C VAL A 318 -26.81 -4.87 5.90
N ARG A 319 -28.14 -5.00 5.93
CA ARG A 319 -28.98 -4.95 4.72
C ARG A 319 -28.91 -3.59 4.02
N ALA A 320 -28.96 -2.49 4.76
CA ALA A 320 -28.88 -1.14 4.20
C ALA A 320 -27.53 -0.85 3.55
N ARG A 321 -26.41 -1.24 4.20
CA ARG A 321 -25.06 -1.12 3.62
C ARG A 321 -24.95 -1.93 2.34
N ARG A 322 -25.34 -3.21 2.38
CA ARG A 322 -25.26 -4.10 1.22
C ARG A 322 -26.09 -3.56 0.04
N ALA A 323 -27.31 -3.09 0.29
CA ALA A 323 -28.16 -2.49 -0.74
C ALA A 323 -27.54 -1.22 -1.38
N VAL A 324 -26.77 -0.44 -0.61
CA VAL A 324 -26.00 0.72 -1.12
C VAL A 324 -24.79 0.26 -1.95
N GLU A 325 -24.11 -0.82 -1.56
CA GLU A 325 -22.98 -1.37 -2.30
C GLU A 325 -23.44 -2.00 -3.63
N ASP A 326 -24.41 -2.92 -3.55
CA ASP A 326 -25.10 -3.61 -4.67
C ASP A 326 -25.93 -2.64 -5.54
N LYS A 327 -26.01 -1.34 -5.18
CA LYS A 327 -26.82 -0.26 -5.80
C LYS A 327 -28.31 -0.59 -6.00
N THR A 328 -28.82 -1.61 -5.30
CA THR A 328 -30.12 -2.24 -5.56
C THR A 328 -31.00 -2.14 -4.33
N GLY A 329 -32.16 -1.48 -4.45
CA GLY A 329 -33.11 -1.31 -3.35
C GLY A 329 -32.66 -0.35 -2.23
N ALA A 330 -31.51 0.31 -2.37
CA ALA A 330 -30.90 1.16 -1.33
C ALA A 330 -31.84 2.17 -0.63
N PRO A 331 -32.73 2.91 -1.33
CA PRO A 331 -33.62 3.86 -0.65
C PRO A 331 -34.60 3.18 0.31
N ALA A 332 -35.15 2.03 -0.08
CA ALA A 332 -36.07 1.25 0.75
C ALA A 332 -35.33 0.57 1.92
N ALA A 333 -34.13 0.04 1.66
CA ALA A 333 -33.31 -0.59 2.69
C ALA A 333 -32.85 0.41 3.77
N LEU A 334 -32.47 1.64 3.37
CA LEU A 334 -32.16 2.73 4.30
C LEU A 334 -33.40 3.21 5.07
N ALA A 335 -34.54 3.37 4.39
CA ALA A 335 -35.80 3.75 5.06
C ALA A 335 -36.25 2.71 6.10
N ALA A 336 -36.01 1.42 5.84
CA ALA A 336 -36.32 0.31 6.74
C ALA A 336 -35.41 0.20 7.98
N VAL A 337 -34.36 1.04 8.11
CA VAL A 337 -33.55 1.10 9.34
C VAL A 337 -34.38 1.78 10.45
N PRO A 338 -34.59 1.14 11.62
CA PRO A 338 -35.38 1.68 12.72
C PRO A 338 -34.86 3.05 13.20
N PRO A 339 -35.73 4.00 13.61
CA PRO A 339 -35.31 5.34 14.04
C PRO A 339 -34.20 5.35 15.11
N SER A 340 -34.23 4.40 16.05
CA SER A 340 -33.22 4.22 17.10
C SER A 340 -31.81 3.86 16.60
N LEU A 341 -31.67 3.38 15.36
CA LEU A 341 -30.39 3.09 14.72
C LEU A 341 -29.99 4.13 13.66
N ARG A 342 -30.81 5.16 13.40
CA ARG A 342 -30.49 6.21 12.41
C ARG A 342 -29.43 7.22 12.89
N GLY A 343 -29.03 7.15 14.16
CA GLY A 343 -27.85 7.82 14.71
C GLY A 343 -26.61 6.93 14.81
N ASP A 344 -26.67 5.64 14.46
CA ASP A 344 -25.51 4.75 14.46
C ASP A 344 -24.57 5.13 13.30
N ALA A 345 -23.26 5.15 13.56
CA ALA A 345 -22.24 5.54 12.59
C ALA A 345 -22.34 4.74 11.28
N SER A 346 -22.74 3.46 11.35
CA SER A 346 -22.92 2.56 10.21
C SER A 346 -24.01 3.06 9.26
N TYR A 347 -25.10 3.62 9.80
CA TYR A 347 -26.17 4.23 9.01
C TYR A 347 -25.73 5.53 8.36
N ILE A 348 -25.02 6.39 9.10
CA ILE A 348 -24.48 7.66 8.60
C ILE A 348 -23.50 7.38 7.44
N PHE A 349 -22.59 6.43 7.61
CA PHE A 349 -21.63 6.03 6.58
C PHE A 349 -22.32 5.40 5.36
N SER A 350 -23.37 4.60 5.57
CA SER A 350 -24.22 4.06 4.48
C SER A 350 -24.92 5.18 3.69
N ARG A 351 -25.39 6.24 4.36
CA ARG A 351 -26.03 7.39 3.70
C ARG A 351 -25.04 8.26 2.93
N ALA A 352 -23.83 8.46 3.45
CA ALA A 352 -22.76 9.16 2.71
C ALA A 352 -22.44 8.42 1.41
N GLN A 353 -22.20 7.11 1.50
CA GLN A 353 -21.96 6.25 0.34
C GLN A 353 -23.14 6.23 -0.65
N PHE A 354 -24.38 6.22 -0.17
CA PHE A 354 -25.56 6.29 -1.03
C PHE A 354 -25.57 7.56 -1.89
N PHE A 355 -25.40 8.73 -1.27
CA PHE A 355 -25.37 9.99 -2.01
C PHE A 355 -24.16 10.08 -2.94
N ARG A 356 -22.95 9.69 -2.49
CA ARG A 356 -21.78 9.62 -3.36
C ARG A 356 -22.00 8.71 -4.58
N ARG A 357 -22.60 7.53 -4.40
CA ARG A 357 -22.87 6.56 -5.48
C ARG A 357 -23.97 7.02 -6.44
N ALA A 358 -24.81 7.96 -6.01
CA ALA A 358 -25.81 8.66 -6.84
C ALA A 358 -25.27 9.97 -7.48
N ASP A 359 -23.95 10.17 -7.48
CA ASP A 359 -23.24 11.38 -7.93
C ASP A 359 -23.75 12.70 -7.28
N LYS A 360 -24.12 12.59 -6.00
CA LYS A 360 -24.65 13.66 -5.13
C LYS A 360 -23.63 14.02 -4.03
N PRO A 361 -22.51 14.69 -4.38
CA PRO A 361 -21.41 14.91 -3.44
C PRO A 361 -21.75 15.93 -2.35
N GLU A 362 -22.68 16.85 -2.59
CA GLU A 362 -23.04 17.91 -1.65
C GLU A 362 -23.97 17.38 -0.55
N GLU A 363 -24.94 16.52 -0.89
CA GLU A 363 -25.69 15.76 0.11
C GLU A 363 -24.79 14.76 0.86
N ALA A 364 -23.84 14.12 0.17
CA ALA A 364 -22.86 13.24 0.84
C ALA A 364 -22.00 14.02 1.86
N ALA A 365 -21.55 15.24 1.50
CA ALA A 365 -20.81 16.13 2.38
C ALA A 365 -21.65 16.57 3.59
N ALA A 366 -22.93 16.89 3.40
CA ALA A 366 -23.83 17.23 4.51
C ALA A 366 -24.00 16.06 5.50
N ILE A 367 -24.04 14.81 5.02
CA ILE A 367 -24.06 13.62 5.89
C ILE A 367 -22.71 13.42 6.60
N LEU A 368 -21.58 13.64 5.92
CA LEU A 368 -20.24 13.52 6.52
C LEU A 368 -19.95 14.65 7.53
N ALA A 369 -20.55 15.82 7.39
CA ALA A 369 -20.45 16.91 8.37
C ALA A 369 -21.19 16.58 9.68
N ALA A 370 -22.24 15.75 9.62
CA ALA A 370 -23.00 15.27 10.78
C ALA A 370 -22.45 13.96 11.39
N ALA A 371 -21.30 13.45 10.91
CA ALA A 371 -20.70 12.22 11.42
C ALA A 371 -20.03 12.42 12.79
N PRO A 372 -20.05 11.41 13.68
CA PRO A 372 -19.39 11.51 14.99
C PRO A 372 -17.87 11.61 14.83
N THR A 373 -17.21 12.38 15.69
CA THR A 373 -15.74 12.51 15.70
C THR A 373 -15.05 11.54 16.66
N ASN A 374 -15.78 10.89 17.57
CA ASN A 374 -15.22 9.92 18.53
C ASN A 374 -14.71 8.66 17.79
N PRO A 375 -13.40 8.33 17.86
CA PRO A 375 -12.83 7.18 17.16
C PRO A 375 -13.49 5.84 17.51
N ASP A 376 -13.93 5.64 18.76
CA ASP A 376 -14.47 4.34 19.21
C ASP A 376 -15.88 4.07 18.67
N VAL A 377 -16.62 5.13 18.33
CA VAL A 377 -17.92 5.06 17.65
C VAL A 377 -17.74 4.76 16.16
N LEU A 378 -16.74 5.38 15.54
CA LEU A 378 -16.37 5.22 14.13
C LEU A 378 -15.79 3.84 13.79
N VAL A 379 -15.27 3.12 14.79
CA VAL A 379 -14.62 1.80 14.70
C VAL A 379 -13.30 1.83 13.92
N ASP A 380 -13.32 2.18 12.64
CA ASP A 380 -12.14 2.35 11.80
C ASP A 380 -12.20 3.68 11.01
N GLY A 381 -11.50 4.68 11.53
CA GLY A 381 -11.49 6.04 10.99
C GLY A 381 -10.76 6.19 9.65
N ASP A 382 -10.00 5.17 9.23
CA ASP A 382 -9.26 5.20 7.96
C ASP A 382 -10.20 5.04 6.75
N GLU A 383 -11.25 4.23 6.88
CA GLU A 383 -12.29 4.09 5.85
C GLU A 383 -13.22 5.30 5.79
N TRP A 384 -13.50 5.92 6.94
CA TRP A 384 -14.17 7.23 6.98
C TRP A 384 -13.36 8.32 6.28
N TRP A 385 -12.03 8.30 6.41
CA TRP A 385 -11.16 9.17 5.62
C TRP A 385 -11.22 8.85 4.12
N ILE A 386 -11.20 7.57 3.71
CA ILE A 386 -11.28 7.17 2.30
C ILE A 386 -12.55 7.71 1.62
N GLU A 387 -13.70 7.62 2.28
CA GLU A 387 -14.97 8.18 1.77
C GLU A 387 -14.93 9.71 1.70
N ARG A 388 -14.47 10.39 2.76
CA ARG A 388 -14.28 11.85 2.80
C ARG A 388 -13.41 12.34 1.64
N ARG A 389 -12.29 11.68 1.40
CA ARG A 389 -11.35 11.97 0.30
C ARG A 389 -12.02 11.88 -1.08
N ILE A 390 -12.90 10.91 -1.31
CA ILE A 390 -13.60 10.77 -2.60
C ILE A 390 -14.65 11.88 -2.76
N VAL A 391 -15.43 12.17 -1.72
CA VAL A 391 -16.41 13.28 -1.74
C VAL A 391 -15.72 14.63 -1.92
N ALA A 392 -14.64 14.90 -1.18
CA ALA A 392 -13.84 16.12 -1.31
C ALA A 392 -13.29 16.29 -2.74
N ARG A 393 -12.73 15.25 -3.36
CA ARG A 393 -12.24 15.33 -4.74
C ARG A 393 -13.35 15.62 -5.76
N LYS A 394 -14.52 14.98 -5.63
CA LYS A 394 -15.67 15.28 -6.50
C LYS A 394 -16.15 16.73 -6.32
N LEU A 395 -16.11 17.29 -5.11
CA LEU A 395 -16.42 18.70 -4.85
C LEU A 395 -15.40 19.67 -5.47
N LEU A 396 -14.11 19.35 -5.45
CA LEU A 396 -13.08 20.14 -6.16
C LEU A 396 -13.32 20.16 -7.67
N ASP A 397 -13.68 19.01 -8.24
CA ASP A 397 -13.95 18.87 -9.67
C ASP A 397 -15.26 19.58 -10.09
N LEU A 398 -16.10 19.97 -9.13
CA LEU A 398 -17.25 20.87 -9.30
C LEU A 398 -16.97 22.33 -8.88
N GLY A 399 -15.71 22.68 -8.54
CA GLY A 399 -15.32 24.02 -8.09
C GLY A 399 -15.71 24.37 -6.65
N ASN A 400 -16.39 23.48 -5.92
CA ASN A 400 -16.86 23.70 -4.54
C ASN A 400 -15.74 23.48 -3.50
N ALA A 401 -14.65 24.26 -3.64
CA ALA A 401 -13.43 24.13 -2.85
C ALA A 401 -13.64 24.31 -1.34
N LYS A 402 -14.58 25.20 -0.95
CA LYS A 402 -14.90 25.46 0.47
C LYS A 402 -15.51 24.23 1.15
N THR A 403 -16.48 23.57 0.51
CA THR A 403 -17.06 22.34 1.06
C THR A 403 -16.07 21.17 0.94
N ALA A 404 -15.27 21.10 -0.13
CA ALA A 404 -14.20 20.10 -0.26
C ALA A 404 -13.19 20.18 0.91
N PHE A 405 -12.77 21.40 1.27
CA PHE A 405 -11.90 21.64 2.42
C PHE A 405 -12.55 21.14 3.71
N ALA A 406 -13.77 21.57 4.01
CA ALA A 406 -14.47 21.19 5.25
C ALA A 406 -14.71 19.67 5.39
N VAL A 407 -14.96 18.96 4.28
CA VAL A 407 -15.08 17.50 4.28
C VAL A 407 -13.75 16.82 4.58
N ALA A 408 -12.64 17.36 4.05
CA ALA A 408 -11.29 16.82 4.18
C ALA A 408 -10.62 17.15 5.53
N SER A 409 -10.77 18.38 6.05
CA SER A 409 -10.18 18.78 7.34
C SER A 409 -10.91 18.16 8.53
N GLY A 410 -12.21 17.88 8.41
CA GLY A 410 -12.98 17.10 9.38
C GLY A 410 -12.70 15.58 9.36
N HIS A 411 -11.46 15.15 9.05
CA HIS A 411 -11.10 13.73 8.99
C HIS A 411 -10.99 13.09 10.39
N ALA A 412 -10.97 11.76 10.41
CA ALA A 412 -10.82 10.96 11.63
C ALA A 412 -9.80 9.82 11.44
N ALA A 413 -8.83 10.02 10.55
CA ALA A 413 -7.83 9.01 10.21
C ALA A 413 -7.02 8.59 11.45
N ARG A 414 -6.74 7.29 11.56
CA ARG A 414 -6.07 6.64 12.70
C ARG A 414 -4.61 6.34 12.40
N THR A 415 -4.31 5.67 11.28
CA THR A 415 -2.93 5.28 10.95
C THR A 415 -2.07 6.49 10.58
N PRO A 416 -0.73 6.44 10.78
CA PRO A 416 0.18 7.48 10.29
C PRO A 416 -0.01 7.76 8.80
N GLU A 417 -0.14 6.71 7.99
CA GLU A 417 -0.30 6.79 6.53
C GLU A 417 -1.57 7.53 6.11
N LYS A 418 -2.71 7.23 6.73
CA LYS A 418 -3.97 7.92 6.42
C LYS A 418 -4.02 9.34 6.97
N ARG A 419 -3.47 9.61 8.15
CA ARG A 419 -3.37 10.98 8.67
C ARG A 419 -2.46 11.83 7.79
N LEU A 420 -1.33 11.30 7.33
CA LEU A 420 -0.46 11.97 6.34
C LEU A 420 -1.20 12.27 5.02
N GLU A 421 -2.04 11.34 4.53
CA GLU A 421 -2.87 11.59 3.34
C GLU A 421 -3.94 12.67 3.58
N ALA A 422 -4.57 12.67 4.76
CA ALA A 422 -5.65 13.58 5.12
C ALA A 422 -5.17 15.02 5.36
N GLU A 423 -4.13 15.20 6.18
CA GLU A 423 -3.49 16.50 6.41
C GLU A 423 -2.94 17.09 5.11
N PHE A 424 -2.27 16.26 4.28
CA PHE A 424 -1.83 16.70 2.97
C PHE A 424 -3.00 17.20 2.11
N HIS A 425 -4.10 16.44 2.04
CA HIS A 425 -5.21 16.79 1.15
C HIS A 425 -5.94 18.05 1.62
N ALA A 426 -6.19 18.20 2.92
CA ALA A 426 -6.80 19.39 3.49
C ALA A 426 -5.93 20.64 3.23
N GLY A 427 -4.62 20.56 3.51
CA GLY A 427 -3.68 21.66 3.26
C GLY A 427 -3.54 22.02 1.78
N TRP A 428 -3.52 21.02 0.89
CA TRP A 428 -3.45 21.21 -0.56
C TRP A 428 -4.71 21.87 -1.12
N ILE A 429 -5.89 21.48 -0.64
CA ILE A 429 -7.15 22.15 -0.99
C ILE A 429 -7.12 23.62 -0.55
N ALA A 430 -6.74 23.86 0.71
CA ALA A 430 -6.65 25.21 1.28
C ALA A 430 -5.75 26.11 0.43
N LEU A 431 -4.52 25.65 0.13
CA LEU A 431 -3.52 26.41 -0.61
C LEU A 431 -3.85 26.64 -2.09
N ARG A 432 -4.42 25.65 -2.77
CA ARG A 432 -4.49 25.61 -4.25
C ARG A 432 -5.87 25.86 -4.83
N PHE A 433 -6.94 25.72 -4.03
CA PHE A 433 -8.31 25.86 -4.49
C PHE A 433 -9.16 26.81 -3.60
N ALA A 434 -8.90 26.90 -2.30
CA ALA A 434 -9.63 27.80 -1.40
C ALA A 434 -8.99 29.19 -1.23
N GLY A 435 -7.73 29.37 -1.63
CA GLY A 435 -6.99 30.62 -1.47
C GLY A 435 -6.55 30.92 -0.03
N ASP A 436 -6.50 29.89 0.84
CA ASP A 436 -6.13 29.99 2.25
C ASP A 436 -4.77 29.33 2.51
N PRO A 437 -3.66 30.07 2.35
CA PRO A 437 -2.33 29.56 2.66
C PRO A 437 -2.06 29.47 4.17
N ALA A 438 -2.89 30.07 5.03
CA ALA A 438 -2.72 30.05 6.49
C ALA A 438 -3.19 28.71 7.08
N SER A 439 -4.41 28.27 6.73
CA SER A 439 -4.89 26.92 7.07
C SER A 439 -4.05 25.84 6.39
N ALA A 440 -3.54 26.10 5.18
CA ALA A 440 -2.61 25.20 4.52
C ALA A 440 -1.30 25.00 5.32
N ALA A 441 -0.69 26.09 5.80
CA ALA A 441 0.52 26.02 6.61
C ALA A 441 0.30 25.22 7.91
N GLN A 442 -0.87 25.34 8.54
CA GLN A 442 -1.26 24.55 9.72
C GLN A 442 -1.34 23.05 9.40
N HIS A 443 -2.07 22.67 8.35
CA HIS A 443 -2.20 21.27 7.93
C HIS A 443 -0.85 20.65 7.50
N PHE A 444 -0.01 21.37 6.76
CA PHE A 444 1.32 20.86 6.38
C PHE A 444 2.30 20.83 7.57
N ALA A 445 2.12 21.67 8.59
CA ALA A 445 2.83 21.53 9.86
C ALA A 445 2.37 20.31 10.65
N GLN A 446 1.06 20.06 10.74
CA GLN A 446 0.51 18.86 11.37
C GLN A 446 0.99 17.59 10.65
N MET A 447 0.97 17.58 9.30
CA MET A 447 1.55 16.52 8.47
C MET A 447 3.03 16.26 8.82
N ALA A 448 3.84 17.32 8.99
CA ALA A 448 5.25 17.19 9.34
C ALA A 448 5.50 16.51 10.70
N THR A 449 4.56 16.59 11.66
CA THR A 449 4.69 15.86 12.95
C THR A 449 4.45 14.35 12.84
N ILE A 450 3.88 13.87 11.73
CA ILE A 450 3.54 12.46 11.46
C ILE A 450 4.51 11.86 10.42
N ALA A 451 5.37 12.67 9.81
CA ALA A 451 6.19 12.30 8.68
C ALA A 451 7.50 11.62 9.11
N GLU A 452 7.55 10.29 9.06
CA GLU A 452 8.74 9.51 9.44
C GLU A 452 9.61 9.09 8.25
N SER A 453 8.99 8.64 7.14
CA SER A 453 9.73 8.19 5.95
C SER A 453 10.32 9.35 5.13
N PRO A 454 11.42 9.14 4.36
CA PRO A 454 11.97 10.13 3.43
C PRO A 454 10.94 10.78 2.50
N VAL A 455 9.95 10.01 2.03
CA VAL A 455 8.91 10.50 1.11
C VAL A 455 7.94 11.44 1.83
N SER A 456 7.47 11.05 3.02
CA SER A 456 6.56 11.88 3.83
C SER A 456 7.26 13.15 4.32
N LEU A 457 8.54 13.05 4.72
CA LEU A 457 9.38 14.18 5.11
C LEU A 457 9.54 15.17 3.94
N ALA A 458 9.93 14.66 2.76
CA ALA A 458 10.08 15.48 1.56
C ALA A 458 8.78 16.18 1.15
N ARG A 459 7.66 15.46 1.16
CA ARG A 459 6.34 16.00 0.78
C ARG A 459 5.86 17.05 1.77
N ALA A 460 5.90 16.76 3.08
CA ALA A 460 5.51 17.72 4.10
C ALA A 460 6.36 19.00 4.02
N ALA A 461 7.69 18.87 3.96
CA ALA A 461 8.60 20.01 3.88
C ALA A 461 8.42 20.80 2.57
N TYR A 462 8.26 20.16 1.40
CA TYR A 462 7.98 20.86 0.15
C TYR A 462 6.68 21.68 0.21
N TRP A 463 5.61 21.10 0.75
CA TRP A 463 4.31 21.78 0.80
C TRP A 463 4.21 22.84 1.91
N GLN A 464 4.96 22.69 3.02
CA GLN A 464 5.22 23.81 3.93
C GLN A 464 5.92 24.97 3.21
N GLY A 465 6.88 24.67 2.33
CA GLY A 465 7.52 25.66 1.46
C GLY A 465 6.53 26.38 0.55
N ARG A 466 5.67 25.63 -0.15
CA ARG A 466 4.62 26.17 -1.03
C ARG A 466 3.64 27.09 -0.28
N ALA A 467 3.27 26.75 0.96
CA ALA A 467 2.41 27.59 1.80
C ALA A 467 3.14 28.86 2.27
N ALA A 468 4.40 28.74 2.70
CA ALA A 468 5.21 29.88 3.11
C ALA A 468 5.43 30.91 1.98
N GLU A 469 5.62 30.47 0.73
CA GLU A 469 5.70 31.37 -0.44
C GLU A 469 4.40 32.14 -0.68
N ALA A 470 3.26 31.47 -0.56
CA ALA A 470 1.95 32.12 -0.69
C ALA A 470 1.64 33.10 0.45
N LEU A 471 2.31 32.95 1.60
CA LEU A 471 2.34 33.93 2.70
C LEU A 471 3.44 35.00 2.54
N GLY A 472 4.20 34.99 1.44
CA GLY A 472 5.33 35.91 1.18
C GLY A 472 6.61 35.63 2.00
N GLN A 473 6.64 34.56 2.78
CA GLN A 473 7.68 34.23 3.76
C GLN A 473 8.90 33.55 3.11
N ARG A 474 9.61 34.28 2.25
CA ARG A 474 10.69 33.74 1.36
C ARG A 474 11.77 32.92 2.08
N GLU A 475 12.31 33.40 3.19
CA GLU A 475 13.36 32.65 3.92
C GLU A 475 12.83 31.39 4.60
N ALA A 476 11.60 31.43 5.13
CA ALA A 476 10.94 30.23 5.67
C ALA A 476 10.70 29.20 4.56
N ALA A 477 10.19 29.64 3.41
CA ALA A 477 10.01 28.80 2.23
C ALA A 477 11.31 28.14 1.76
N LYS A 478 12.39 28.91 1.66
CA LYS A 478 13.72 28.40 1.32
C LYS A 478 14.17 27.31 2.30
N GLY A 479 14.10 27.58 3.61
CA GLY A 479 14.44 26.60 4.64
C GLY A 479 13.57 25.33 4.59
N PHE A 480 12.28 25.46 4.27
CA PHE A 480 11.40 24.32 4.03
C PHE A 480 11.83 23.49 2.82
N TYR A 481 12.20 24.12 1.70
CA TYR A 481 12.74 23.41 0.53
C TYR A 481 14.10 22.78 0.81
N GLU A 482 14.97 23.41 1.59
CA GLU A 482 16.27 22.84 1.98
C GLU A 482 16.09 21.54 2.78
N ARG A 483 15.11 21.48 3.69
CA ARG A 483 14.77 20.24 4.42
C ARG A 483 14.19 19.15 3.50
N ALA A 484 13.40 19.51 2.49
CA ALA A 484 12.92 18.55 1.49
C ALA A 484 14.08 18.02 0.63
N ALA A 485 15.01 18.90 0.25
CA ALA A 485 16.18 18.60 -0.58
C ALA A 485 17.21 17.64 0.06
N LEU A 486 17.10 17.39 1.37
CA LEU A 486 17.84 16.34 2.10
C LEU A 486 17.40 14.90 1.75
N GLN A 487 16.30 14.75 1.01
CA GLN A 487 15.74 13.44 0.62
C GLN A 487 15.89 13.22 -0.91
N PRO A 488 17.13 13.05 -1.42
CA PRO A 488 17.43 13.16 -2.85
C PRO A 488 16.74 12.10 -3.72
N ILE A 489 16.42 10.93 -3.18
CA ILE A 489 15.74 9.85 -3.92
C ILE A 489 14.20 9.88 -3.80
N ALA A 490 13.62 10.96 -3.27
CA ALA A 490 12.17 11.16 -3.19
C ALA A 490 11.71 12.29 -4.12
N TYR A 491 10.58 12.11 -4.82
CA TYR A 491 10.02 13.05 -5.80
C TYR A 491 10.02 14.51 -5.32
N TYR A 492 9.42 14.77 -4.16
CA TYR A 492 9.34 16.12 -3.60
C TYR A 492 10.69 16.69 -3.13
N GLY A 493 11.66 15.82 -2.81
CA GLY A 493 13.03 16.24 -2.53
C GLY A 493 13.76 16.64 -3.80
N GLN A 494 13.58 15.90 -4.89
CA GLN A 494 14.11 16.24 -6.22
C GLN A 494 13.51 17.54 -6.76
N VAL A 495 12.20 17.73 -6.65
CA VAL A 495 11.54 18.99 -7.03
C VAL A 495 12.04 20.16 -6.16
N ALA A 496 12.24 19.96 -4.85
CA ALA A 496 12.81 20.99 -3.98
C ALA A 496 14.27 21.33 -4.37
N ARG A 497 15.09 20.33 -4.71
CA ARG A 497 16.46 20.52 -5.22
C ARG A 497 16.47 21.36 -6.49
N ALA A 498 15.67 21.02 -7.48
CA ALA A 498 15.56 21.79 -8.72
C ALA A 498 15.11 23.24 -8.46
N ARG A 499 14.11 23.44 -7.58
CA ARG A 499 13.64 24.79 -7.17
C ARG A 499 14.71 25.63 -6.48
N LEU A 500 15.62 25.00 -5.74
CA LEU A 500 16.78 25.65 -5.11
C LEU A 500 17.97 25.83 -6.07
N GLY A 501 17.83 25.51 -7.36
CA GLY A 501 18.93 25.51 -8.34
C GLY A 501 19.97 24.39 -8.12
N GLN A 502 19.68 23.42 -7.26
CA GLN A 502 20.59 22.31 -6.95
C GLN A 502 20.52 21.23 -8.04
N THR A 503 21.42 21.33 -9.01
CA THR A 503 21.49 20.44 -10.18
C THR A 503 22.10 19.05 -9.89
N SER A 504 22.56 18.77 -8.67
CA SER A 504 23.18 17.48 -8.31
C SER A 504 22.21 16.52 -7.63
N LEU A 505 22.29 15.24 -7.99
CA LEU A 505 21.58 14.13 -7.33
C LEU A 505 22.56 13.23 -6.53
N PRO A 506 22.89 13.59 -5.27
CA PRO A 506 23.72 12.73 -4.43
C PRO A 506 22.96 11.45 -4.05
N LEU A 507 23.61 10.31 -4.19
CA LEU A 507 23.13 9.02 -3.68
C LEU A 507 23.98 8.65 -2.46
N ARG A 508 23.33 8.31 -1.35
CA ARG A 508 24.00 7.93 -0.11
C ARG A 508 24.44 6.46 -0.17
N ALA A 509 25.56 6.16 0.48
CA ALA A 509 26.08 4.83 0.74
C ALA A 509 26.72 4.82 2.14
N PRO A 510 26.63 3.72 2.92
CA PRO A 510 27.52 3.49 4.06
C PRO A 510 28.93 3.08 3.59
N ALA A 511 29.86 2.99 4.55
CA ALA A 511 31.12 2.28 4.36
C ALA A 511 30.88 0.75 4.28
N ASP A 512 31.88 0.01 3.82
CA ASP A 512 31.87 -1.45 3.84
C ASP A 512 32.16 -2.02 5.25
N LEU A 513 31.95 -3.33 5.40
CA LEU A 513 32.52 -4.10 6.52
C LEU A 513 33.94 -4.53 6.18
N GLU A 514 34.87 -4.35 7.12
CA GLU A 514 36.28 -4.69 6.92
C GLU A 514 36.72 -5.91 7.74
N GLY A 515 37.67 -6.67 7.21
CA GLY A 515 38.39 -7.75 7.91
C GLY A 515 37.50 -8.69 8.74
N GLY A 516 37.70 -8.66 10.07
CA GLY A 516 36.99 -9.53 11.00
C GLY A 516 35.48 -9.25 11.11
N GLU A 517 35.02 -8.01 10.89
CA GLU A 517 33.58 -7.70 10.88
C GLU A 517 32.89 -8.35 9.69
N ARG A 518 33.54 -8.30 8.51
CA ARG A 518 33.04 -8.94 7.29
C ARG A 518 32.94 -10.46 7.46
N GLN A 519 33.97 -11.11 8.00
CA GLN A 519 33.96 -12.55 8.27
C GLN A 519 32.85 -12.92 9.28
N ALA A 520 32.74 -12.19 10.39
CA ALA A 520 31.72 -12.44 11.42
C ALA A 520 30.27 -12.18 10.94
N PHE A 521 30.09 -11.38 9.90
CA PHE A 521 28.82 -11.26 9.19
C PHE A 521 28.57 -12.45 8.26
N GLU A 522 29.56 -12.87 7.46
CA GLU A 522 29.44 -14.00 6.52
C GLU A 522 29.28 -15.36 7.21
N ASP A 523 29.87 -15.55 8.39
CA ASP A 523 29.74 -16.79 9.18
C ASP A 523 28.32 -17.03 9.74
N ARG A 524 27.45 -16.01 9.73
CA ARG A 524 26.07 -16.11 10.23
C ARG A 524 25.30 -17.18 9.45
N LEU A 525 24.66 -18.10 10.18
CA LEU A 525 23.95 -19.25 9.58
C LEU A 525 22.92 -18.84 8.52
N TYR A 526 22.22 -17.72 8.71
CA TYR A 526 21.24 -17.22 7.72
C TYR A 526 21.89 -16.57 6.49
N ILE A 527 23.08 -15.98 6.60
CA ILE A 527 23.84 -15.44 5.45
C ILE A 527 24.37 -16.59 4.59
N ARG A 528 24.93 -17.62 5.23
CA ARG A 528 25.30 -18.88 4.57
C ARG A 528 24.11 -19.58 3.92
N ALA A 529 22.96 -19.61 4.60
CA ALA A 529 21.71 -20.14 4.05
C ALA A 529 21.21 -19.34 2.82
N LEU A 530 21.31 -18.01 2.83
CA LEU A 530 20.98 -17.17 1.68
C LEU A 530 21.88 -17.47 0.48
N ARG A 531 23.19 -17.65 0.70
CA ARG A 531 24.15 -18.09 -0.32
C ARG A 531 23.77 -19.46 -0.90
N MET A 532 23.51 -20.46 -0.04
CA MET A 532 23.05 -21.79 -0.46
C MET A 532 21.75 -21.74 -1.28
N LEU A 533 20.78 -20.90 -0.90
CA LEU A 533 19.54 -20.73 -1.66
C LEU A 533 19.78 -20.06 -3.02
N GLY A 534 20.70 -19.09 -3.10
CA GLY A 534 21.13 -18.47 -4.36
C GLY A 534 21.80 -19.48 -5.30
N GLU A 535 22.77 -20.23 -4.80
CA GLU A 535 23.49 -21.31 -5.52
C GLU A 535 22.55 -22.45 -5.95
N ALA A 536 21.48 -22.71 -5.19
CA ALA A 536 20.44 -23.66 -5.55
C ALA A 536 19.40 -23.13 -6.56
N GLY A 537 19.43 -21.83 -6.89
CA GLY A 537 18.44 -21.16 -7.77
C GLY A 537 17.11 -20.80 -7.08
N LEU A 538 17.02 -20.96 -5.75
CA LEU A 538 15.78 -20.88 -4.96
C LEU A 538 15.43 -19.45 -4.50
N LYS A 539 15.50 -18.47 -5.42
CA LYS A 539 15.31 -17.04 -5.13
C LYS A 539 13.99 -16.70 -4.42
N ASP A 540 12.89 -17.35 -4.78
CA ASP A 540 11.58 -17.16 -4.12
C ASP A 540 11.57 -17.58 -2.63
N LEU A 541 12.48 -18.47 -2.23
CA LEU A 541 12.66 -18.90 -0.85
C LEU A 541 13.71 -18.06 -0.11
N ALA A 542 14.68 -17.50 -0.83
CA ALA A 542 15.65 -16.53 -0.28
C ALA A 542 15.01 -15.16 0.02
N LEU A 543 14.13 -14.68 -0.86
CA LEU A 543 13.47 -13.37 -0.75
C LEU A 543 12.85 -13.06 0.62
N PRO A 544 12.03 -13.92 1.25
CA PRO A 544 11.50 -13.64 2.59
C PRO A 544 12.59 -13.56 3.67
N LEU A 545 13.66 -14.34 3.54
CA LEU A 545 14.79 -14.32 4.49
C LEU A 545 15.65 -13.06 4.30
N TYR A 546 15.84 -12.58 3.06
CA TYR A 546 16.41 -11.26 2.78
C TYR A 546 15.56 -10.11 3.34
N ILE A 547 14.23 -10.18 3.17
CA ILE A 547 13.28 -9.16 3.65
C ILE A 547 13.28 -9.06 5.18
N ASP A 548 13.27 -10.20 5.87
CA ASP A 548 13.28 -10.23 7.32
C ASP A 548 14.67 -9.81 7.86
N ALA A 549 15.77 -10.23 7.21
CA ALA A 549 17.12 -9.76 7.56
C ALA A 549 17.26 -8.24 7.40
N ALA A 550 16.81 -7.65 6.29
CA ALA A 550 16.85 -6.21 6.06
C ALA A 550 15.93 -5.39 7.00
N ARG A 551 15.01 -6.05 7.72
CA ARG A 551 14.20 -5.43 8.78
C ARG A 551 14.90 -5.49 10.14
N ASP A 552 15.49 -6.65 10.47
CA ASP A 552 16.05 -6.93 11.79
C ASP A 552 17.47 -6.35 11.96
N LEU A 553 18.27 -6.26 10.89
CA LEU A 553 19.59 -5.62 10.87
C LEU A 553 19.49 -4.11 11.17
N THR A 554 20.45 -3.55 11.92
CA THR A 554 20.49 -2.13 12.31
C THR A 554 21.73 -1.37 11.86
N ASP A 555 22.88 -2.02 11.70
CA ASP A 555 24.07 -1.40 11.10
C ASP A 555 23.89 -1.30 9.57
N PRO A 556 23.94 -0.09 8.97
CA PRO A 556 23.88 0.08 7.52
C PRO A 556 24.92 -0.73 6.73
N ARG A 557 26.10 -0.99 7.31
CA ARG A 557 27.20 -1.73 6.68
C ARG A 557 26.86 -3.22 6.53
N GLU A 558 26.17 -3.79 7.52
CA GLU A 558 25.63 -5.16 7.44
C GLU A 558 24.50 -5.27 6.41
N ILE A 559 23.70 -4.21 6.25
CA ILE A 559 22.65 -4.16 5.22
C ILE A 559 23.25 -3.98 3.81
N GLN A 560 24.36 -3.24 3.67
CA GLN A 560 25.15 -3.19 2.43
C GLN A 560 25.65 -4.59 2.08
N ALA A 561 26.36 -5.27 2.98
CA ALA A 561 26.85 -6.63 2.75
C ALA A 561 25.73 -7.65 2.41
N LEU A 562 24.53 -7.50 2.98
CA LEU A 562 23.34 -8.29 2.61
C LEU A 562 22.89 -8.00 1.16
N GLY A 563 22.88 -6.74 0.75
CA GLY A 563 22.57 -6.31 -0.61
C GLY A 563 23.66 -6.68 -1.63
N ASP A 564 24.91 -6.73 -1.20
CA ASP A 564 26.04 -7.17 -2.03
C ASP A 564 25.97 -8.67 -2.30
N LEU A 565 25.57 -9.48 -1.31
CA LEU A 565 25.23 -10.89 -1.51
C LEU A 565 24.05 -11.06 -2.49
N ALA A 566 23.00 -10.24 -2.40
CA ALA A 566 21.91 -10.26 -3.39
C ALA A 566 22.40 -9.88 -4.80
N THR A 567 23.35 -8.93 -4.90
CA THR A 567 24.02 -8.58 -6.16
C THR A 567 24.83 -9.77 -6.71
N GLU A 568 25.60 -10.44 -5.85
CA GLU A 568 26.46 -11.57 -6.19
C GLU A 568 25.68 -12.78 -6.72
N MET A 569 24.49 -13.01 -6.14
CA MET A 569 23.51 -14.04 -6.54
C MET A 569 22.64 -13.61 -7.74
N LYS A 570 22.89 -12.42 -8.32
CA LYS A 570 22.10 -11.82 -9.42
C LYS A 570 20.60 -11.73 -9.09
N ASP A 571 20.25 -11.33 -7.86
CA ASP A 571 18.85 -11.18 -7.40
C ASP A 571 18.47 -9.70 -7.25
N ALA A 572 18.05 -9.10 -8.37
CA ALA A 572 17.59 -7.72 -8.42
C ALA A 572 16.34 -7.47 -7.55
N ARG A 573 15.51 -8.50 -7.32
CA ARG A 573 14.25 -8.38 -6.55
C ARG A 573 14.53 -8.31 -5.05
N ALA A 574 15.39 -9.20 -4.54
CA ALA A 574 15.87 -9.13 -3.17
C ALA A 574 16.62 -7.82 -2.93
N LEU A 575 17.46 -7.39 -3.88
CA LEU A 575 18.20 -6.13 -3.82
C LEU A 575 17.27 -4.89 -3.71
N VAL A 576 16.23 -4.80 -4.54
CA VAL A 576 15.17 -3.76 -4.39
C VAL A 576 14.51 -3.82 -3.02
N ALA A 577 14.19 -5.02 -2.51
CA ALA A 577 13.51 -5.18 -1.23
C ALA A 577 14.38 -4.71 -0.05
N ILE A 578 15.65 -5.13 -0.01
CA ILE A 578 16.64 -4.71 1.00
C ILE A 578 16.80 -3.19 0.98
N GLY A 579 17.09 -2.62 -0.19
CA GLY A 579 17.32 -1.18 -0.34
C GLY A 579 16.09 -0.35 0.01
N LYS A 580 14.88 -0.75 -0.41
CA LYS A 580 13.63 -0.04 -0.06
C LYS A 580 13.34 -0.06 1.44
N LEU A 581 13.52 -1.20 2.12
CA LEU A 581 13.33 -1.30 3.57
C LEU A 581 14.31 -0.42 4.34
N ALA A 582 15.58 -0.43 3.93
CA ALA A 582 16.63 0.38 4.53
C ALA A 582 16.39 1.89 4.31
N VAL A 583 16.08 2.30 3.08
CA VAL A 583 15.72 3.69 2.74
C VAL A 583 14.48 4.15 3.50
N GLN A 584 13.44 3.32 3.63
CA GLN A 584 12.23 3.66 4.40
C GLN A 584 12.54 3.96 5.88
N ARG A 585 13.57 3.29 6.45
CA ARG A 585 14.12 3.53 7.79
C ARG A 585 15.12 4.70 7.86
N GLY A 586 15.24 5.48 6.78
CA GLY A 586 16.16 6.62 6.65
C GLY A 586 17.63 6.24 6.35
N LEU A 587 17.97 4.94 6.32
CA LEU A 587 19.35 4.46 6.20
C LEU A 587 19.94 4.76 4.79
N PRO A 588 21.27 4.91 4.66
CA PRO A 588 21.92 5.42 3.46
C PRO A 588 22.12 4.37 2.35
N LEU A 589 21.15 3.48 2.09
CA LEU A 589 21.28 2.40 1.09
C LEU A 589 20.66 2.80 -0.26
N ASP A 590 20.97 4.01 -0.74
CA ASP A 590 20.30 4.59 -1.91
C ASP A 590 20.65 3.83 -3.20
N ALA A 591 21.89 3.34 -3.35
CA ALA A 591 22.29 2.58 -4.55
C ALA A 591 21.59 1.21 -4.63
N HIS A 592 21.55 0.45 -3.54
CA HIS A 592 20.91 -0.88 -3.46
C HIS A 592 19.40 -0.83 -3.73
N ALA A 593 18.74 0.29 -3.39
CA ALA A 593 17.34 0.50 -3.71
C ALA A 593 17.04 0.65 -5.22
N TYR A 594 18.06 0.79 -6.08
CA TYR A 594 17.96 1.00 -7.53
C TYR A 594 18.97 0.13 -8.30
N PRO A 595 18.75 -1.20 -8.38
CA PRO A 595 19.73 -2.12 -8.96
C PRO A 595 19.90 -1.94 -10.46
N THR A 596 21.13 -2.14 -10.91
CA THR A 596 21.56 -2.00 -12.32
C THR A 596 21.75 -3.36 -13.00
N ILE A 597 21.20 -4.43 -12.41
CA ILE A 597 21.33 -5.84 -12.84
C ILE A 597 19.97 -6.50 -13.18
N GLY A 598 18.86 -5.76 -13.10
CA GLY A 598 17.49 -6.30 -13.16
C GLY A 598 16.86 -6.43 -14.54
N ILE A 599 17.48 -5.86 -15.59
CA ILE A 599 17.03 -6.00 -16.98
C ILE A 599 18.21 -6.51 -17.84
N PRO A 600 18.08 -7.66 -18.53
CA PRO A 600 19.09 -8.16 -19.47
C PRO A 600 19.33 -7.21 -20.64
N ALA A 601 20.39 -7.45 -21.41
CA ALA A 601 20.59 -6.78 -22.69
C ALA A 601 19.50 -7.18 -23.71
N TYR A 602 19.02 -6.22 -24.49
CA TYR A 602 18.11 -6.43 -25.61
C TYR A 602 18.36 -5.34 -26.67
N GLU A 603 18.16 -5.69 -27.95
CA GLU A 603 18.14 -4.71 -29.05
C GLU A 603 16.79 -4.00 -29.08
N THR A 604 16.76 -2.71 -29.39
CA THR A 604 15.51 -1.93 -29.45
C THR A 604 14.83 -1.98 -30.83
N PHE A 605 13.61 -1.42 -30.94
CA PHE A 605 12.88 -1.32 -32.22
C PHE A 605 12.93 0.11 -32.79
N THR A 606 13.48 0.28 -33.99
CA THR A 606 13.59 1.59 -34.67
C THR A 606 12.25 2.14 -35.20
N ALA A 607 11.19 1.32 -35.23
CA ALA A 607 9.85 1.69 -35.72
C ALA A 607 9.07 2.63 -34.78
N VAL A 608 9.58 2.89 -33.57
CA VAL A 608 8.99 3.78 -32.56
C VAL A 608 10.07 4.60 -31.85
N PRO A 609 9.74 5.75 -31.24
CA PRO A 609 10.71 6.57 -30.50
C PRO A 609 11.50 5.77 -29.46
N GLN A 610 12.81 6.01 -29.44
CA GLN A 610 13.71 5.42 -28.45
C GLN A 610 13.56 6.12 -27.10
N VAL A 611 13.42 5.35 -26.03
CA VAL A 611 13.38 5.86 -24.65
C VAL A 611 14.66 5.53 -23.90
N GLU A 612 14.98 6.34 -22.89
CA GLU A 612 16.21 6.21 -22.10
C GLU A 612 16.28 4.86 -21.38
N ARG A 613 17.46 4.22 -21.29
CA ARG A 613 17.65 2.98 -20.52
C ARG A 613 17.22 3.15 -19.07
N ALA A 614 17.49 4.33 -18.50
CA ALA A 614 17.04 4.73 -17.17
C ALA A 614 15.50 4.75 -17.00
N MET A 615 14.74 5.02 -18.07
CA MET A 615 13.28 4.99 -18.04
C MET A 615 12.74 3.56 -17.98
N VAL A 616 13.31 2.63 -18.74
CA VAL A 616 12.90 1.21 -18.71
C VAL A 616 13.23 0.60 -17.33
N TYR A 617 14.38 0.96 -16.74
CA TYR A 617 14.71 0.62 -15.36
C TYR A 617 13.74 1.28 -14.33
N ALA A 618 13.36 2.53 -14.54
CA ALA A 618 12.43 3.25 -13.66
C ALA A 618 11.02 2.64 -13.66
N ILE A 619 10.54 2.17 -14.82
CA ILE A 619 9.26 1.47 -14.98
C ILE A 619 9.35 0.06 -14.37
N ALA A 620 10.34 -0.76 -14.76
CA ALA A 620 10.44 -2.13 -14.24
C ALA A 620 10.62 -2.21 -12.71
N ARG A 621 11.33 -1.24 -12.10
CA ARG A 621 11.41 -1.10 -10.63
C ARG A 621 10.04 -0.88 -10.00
N GLN A 622 9.17 -0.10 -10.65
CA GLN A 622 7.85 0.26 -10.14
C GLN A 622 6.81 -0.84 -10.40
N GLU A 623 6.87 -1.48 -11.57
CA GLU A 623 5.91 -2.49 -12.04
C GLU A 623 6.12 -3.87 -11.40
N SER A 624 7.34 -4.42 -11.51
CA SER A 624 7.64 -5.81 -11.10
C SER A 624 8.62 -5.91 -9.94
N GLN A 625 9.30 -4.81 -9.58
CA GLN A 625 10.49 -4.82 -8.72
C GLN A 625 11.57 -5.79 -9.25
N PHE A 626 11.65 -5.90 -10.59
CA PHE A 626 12.51 -6.83 -11.34
C PHE A 626 12.23 -8.33 -11.15
N ASP A 627 11.00 -8.73 -10.78
CA ASP A 627 10.56 -10.13 -10.93
C ASP A 627 10.13 -10.41 -12.39
N PRO A 628 10.87 -11.23 -13.15
CA PRO A 628 10.52 -11.53 -14.54
C PRO A 628 9.25 -12.38 -14.69
N ARG A 629 8.81 -13.07 -13.62
CA ARG A 629 7.60 -13.91 -13.63
C ARG A 629 6.38 -13.21 -13.01
N ALA A 630 6.48 -11.92 -12.68
CA ALA A 630 5.40 -11.18 -12.06
C ALA A 630 4.09 -11.26 -12.87
N GLN A 631 3.00 -11.63 -12.22
CA GLN A 631 1.66 -11.61 -12.79
C GLN A 631 0.70 -10.88 -11.85
N SER A 632 -0.03 -9.89 -12.34
CA SER A 632 -1.05 -9.19 -11.56
C SER A 632 -2.40 -9.93 -11.60
N GLY A 633 -3.25 -9.68 -10.61
CA GLY A 633 -4.61 -10.25 -10.57
C GLY A 633 -5.53 -9.82 -11.74
N VAL A 634 -5.13 -8.82 -12.52
CA VAL A 634 -5.82 -8.41 -13.77
C VAL A 634 -5.14 -8.92 -15.05
N GLY A 635 -4.08 -9.73 -14.92
CA GLY A 635 -3.41 -10.41 -16.04
C GLY A 635 -2.24 -9.65 -16.69
N ALA A 636 -1.69 -8.63 -16.04
CA ALA A 636 -0.45 -7.97 -16.49
C ALA A 636 0.76 -8.89 -16.27
N ARG A 637 1.75 -8.88 -17.18
CA ARG A 637 2.84 -9.90 -17.21
C ARG A 637 4.26 -9.32 -17.27
N GLY A 638 5.14 -9.93 -16.49
CA GLY A 638 6.60 -9.82 -16.60
C GLY A 638 7.22 -8.55 -15.99
N LEU A 639 8.50 -8.33 -16.30
CA LEU A 639 9.31 -7.20 -15.81
C LEU A 639 8.62 -5.84 -15.97
N MET A 640 7.91 -5.65 -17.08
CA MET A 640 7.27 -4.40 -17.49
C MET A 640 5.74 -4.39 -17.23
N GLN A 641 5.19 -5.42 -16.58
CA GLN A 641 3.74 -5.62 -16.38
C GLN A 641 2.89 -5.32 -17.64
N MET A 642 3.31 -5.90 -18.76
CA MET A 642 2.61 -5.72 -20.03
C MET A 642 1.30 -6.51 -20.03
N MET A 643 0.17 -5.82 -20.23
CA MET A 643 -1.11 -6.47 -20.52
C MET A 643 -1.03 -7.19 -21.87
N PRO A 644 -1.43 -8.48 -21.99
CA PRO A 644 -1.32 -9.25 -23.23
C PRO A 644 -1.92 -8.57 -24.48
N ALA A 645 -3.08 -7.93 -24.33
CA ALA A 645 -3.71 -7.17 -25.42
C ALA A 645 -2.90 -5.93 -25.85
N THR A 646 -2.17 -5.29 -24.93
CA THR A 646 -1.27 -4.17 -25.24
C THR A 646 0.01 -4.68 -25.87
N ALA A 647 0.65 -5.70 -25.30
CA ALA A 647 1.82 -6.36 -25.87
C ALA A 647 1.58 -6.84 -27.31
N GLN A 648 0.40 -7.41 -27.61
CA GLN A 648 0.04 -7.81 -28.97
C GLN A 648 -0.14 -6.62 -29.93
N ARG A 649 -0.69 -5.48 -29.47
CA ARG A 649 -0.79 -4.26 -30.32
C ARG A 649 0.60 -3.70 -30.62
N THR A 650 1.43 -3.52 -29.60
CA THR A 650 2.80 -3.01 -29.75
C THR A 650 3.64 -3.94 -30.62
N ALA A 651 3.53 -5.26 -30.44
CA ALA A 651 4.22 -6.24 -31.29
C ALA A 651 3.84 -6.10 -32.77
N ARG A 652 2.56 -5.86 -33.09
CA ARG A 652 2.11 -5.56 -34.46
C ARG A 652 2.67 -4.23 -34.98
N ARG A 653 2.67 -3.16 -34.16
CA ARG A 653 3.19 -1.83 -34.52
C ARG A 653 4.69 -1.86 -34.85
N VAL A 654 5.48 -2.69 -34.15
CA VAL A 654 6.91 -2.89 -34.42
C VAL A 654 7.24 -4.11 -35.29
N ALA A 655 6.25 -4.67 -35.98
CA ALA A 655 6.38 -5.79 -36.92
C ALA A 655 7.12 -7.03 -36.38
N THR A 656 6.85 -7.43 -35.13
CA THR A 656 7.43 -8.61 -34.48
C THR A 656 6.40 -9.68 -34.10
N SER A 657 6.85 -10.92 -33.92
CA SER A 657 6.03 -12.03 -33.45
C SER A 657 5.55 -11.79 -32.01
N PHE A 658 4.24 -11.93 -31.76
CA PHE A 658 3.68 -11.90 -30.41
C PHE A 658 3.63 -13.30 -29.79
N ASP A 659 4.20 -13.43 -28.59
CA ASP A 659 4.15 -14.60 -27.71
C ASP A 659 3.79 -14.12 -26.29
N VAL A 660 2.78 -14.72 -25.68
CA VAL A 660 2.21 -14.28 -24.40
C VAL A 660 2.93 -14.88 -23.18
N ASP A 661 3.62 -16.01 -23.35
CA ASP A 661 4.31 -16.72 -22.27
C ASP A 661 5.80 -16.32 -22.21
N ARG A 662 6.37 -15.87 -23.33
CA ARG A 662 7.63 -15.09 -23.36
C ARG A 662 7.55 -13.78 -22.59
N LEU A 663 6.37 -13.23 -22.31
CA LEU A 663 6.25 -12.09 -21.39
C LEU A 663 6.73 -12.42 -19.96
N THR A 664 6.70 -13.69 -19.54
CA THR A 664 7.12 -14.14 -18.21
C THR A 664 8.33 -15.09 -18.19
N SER A 665 8.64 -15.73 -19.33
CA SER A 665 9.80 -16.62 -19.48
C SER A 665 11.01 -15.96 -20.15
N ASP A 666 10.81 -14.87 -20.90
CA ASP A 666 11.87 -14.15 -21.61
C ASP A 666 11.90 -12.67 -21.14
N PRO A 667 12.69 -12.34 -20.10
CA PRO A 667 12.81 -10.98 -19.60
C PRO A 667 13.34 -9.98 -20.63
N ALA A 668 14.15 -10.41 -21.60
CA ALA A 668 14.68 -9.53 -22.65
C ALA A 668 13.56 -9.15 -23.64
N TYR A 669 12.72 -10.10 -24.03
CA TYR A 669 11.52 -9.87 -24.84
C TYR A 669 10.49 -8.98 -24.12
N CYS A 670 10.23 -9.23 -22.84
CA CYS A 670 9.36 -8.40 -22.02
C CYS A 670 9.85 -6.94 -21.95
N ALA A 671 11.15 -6.73 -21.69
CA ALA A 671 11.77 -5.41 -21.68
C ALA A 671 11.73 -4.73 -23.06
N LYS A 672 12.01 -5.47 -24.14
CA LYS A 672 11.99 -4.98 -25.53
C LYS A 672 10.59 -4.51 -25.97
N LEU A 673 9.52 -5.24 -25.62
CA LEU A 673 8.15 -4.80 -25.89
C LEU A 673 7.70 -3.63 -24.98
N GLY A 674 8.08 -3.63 -23.70
CA GLY A 674 7.79 -2.51 -22.79
C GLY A 674 8.49 -1.21 -23.22
N GLN A 675 9.75 -1.29 -23.68
CA GLN A 675 10.48 -0.17 -24.30
C GLN A 675 9.73 0.39 -25.49
N ALA A 676 9.26 -0.48 -26.40
CA ALA A 676 8.50 -0.06 -27.57
C ALA A 676 7.18 0.63 -27.20
N HIS A 677 6.44 0.10 -26.21
CA HIS A 677 5.19 0.71 -25.77
C HIS A 677 5.40 2.08 -25.09
N LEU A 678 6.49 2.25 -24.33
CA LEU A 678 6.89 3.57 -23.85
C LEU A 678 7.21 4.53 -25.01
N GLY A 679 7.82 4.03 -26.10
CA GLY A 679 8.04 4.79 -27.33
C GLY A 679 6.74 5.29 -27.97
N GLU A 680 5.73 4.40 -28.09
CA GLU A 680 4.37 4.75 -28.57
C GLU A 680 3.73 5.86 -27.71
N LEU A 681 3.80 5.73 -26.38
CA LEU A 681 3.26 6.74 -25.47
C LEU A 681 4.01 8.08 -25.52
N MET A 682 5.32 8.06 -25.79
CA MET A 682 6.08 9.30 -26.02
C MET A 682 5.73 9.96 -27.36
N GLU A 683 5.34 9.19 -28.38
CA GLU A 683 4.77 9.70 -29.64
C GLU A 683 3.40 10.36 -29.36
N ASP A 684 2.45 9.62 -28.80
CA ASP A 684 1.08 10.07 -28.46
C ASP A 684 1.06 11.38 -27.64
N TRP A 685 1.93 11.47 -26.63
CA TRP A 685 1.94 12.60 -25.69
C TRP A 685 2.93 13.71 -26.05
N ARG A 686 3.57 13.64 -27.22
CA ARG A 686 4.55 14.61 -27.73
C ARG A 686 5.74 14.80 -26.77
N GLY A 687 6.25 13.69 -26.23
CA GLY A 687 7.38 13.64 -25.32
C GLY A 687 7.09 14.01 -23.86
N SER A 688 5.84 14.22 -23.47
CA SER A 688 5.49 14.57 -22.08
C SER A 688 5.50 13.37 -21.15
N TYR A 689 6.48 13.34 -20.24
CA TYR A 689 6.74 12.21 -19.34
C TYR A 689 5.59 11.99 -18.35
N VAL A 690 5.03 13.07 -17.79
CA VAL A 690 3.88 13.01 -16.87
C VAL A 690 2.67 12.32 -17.51
N LEU A 691 2.32 12.71 -18.74
CA LEU A 691 1.17 12.16 -19.46
C LEU A 691 1.42 10.73 -19.97
N ALA A 692 2.65 10.43 -20.39
CA ALA A 692 3.04 9.08 -20.81
C ALA A 692 3.06 8.08 -19.64
N PHE A 693 3.65 8.44 -18.50
CA PHE A 693 3.67 7.56 -17.31
C PHE A 693 2.28 7.38 -16.71
N ALA A 694 1.45 8.43 -16.69
CA ALA A 694 0.04 8.31 -16.31
C ALA A 694 -0.73 7.38 -17.27
N SER A 695 -0.41 7.42 -18.57
CA SER A 695 -1.05 6.58 -19.59
C SER A 695 -0.59 5.13 -19.58
N TYR A 696 0.64 4.85 -19.13
CA TYR A 696 1.14 3.48 -18.98
C TYR A 696 0.34 2.72 -17.91
N ASN A 697 0.15 3.33 -16.74
CA ASN A 697 -0.58 2.71 -15.62
C ASN A 697 -2.12 2.82 -15.76
N ALA A 698 -2.68 3.95 -16.19
CA ALA A 698 -4.14 4.16 -16.22
C ALA A 698 -4.79 4.10 -17.62
N GLY A 699 -4.00 3.96 -18.68
CA GLY A 699 -4.46 4.03 -20.07
C GLY A 699 -4.72 5.47 -20.55
N GLY A 700 -4.27 5.79 -21.76
CA GLY A 700 -4.41 7.13 -22.34
C GLY A 700 -5.86 7.66 -22.43
N GLY A 701 -6.85 6.76 -22.48
CA GLY A 701 -8.28 7.12 -22.44
C GLY A 701 -8.76 7.71 -21.11
N ASN A 702 -8.06 7.47 -20.00
CA ASN A 702 -8.33 8.16 -18.72
C ASN A 702 -7.53 9.46 -18.62
N VAL A 703 -6.28 9.47 -19.11
CA VAL A 703 -5.46 10.70 -19.17
C VAL A 703 -6.10 11.78 -20.02
N LYS A 704 -6.78 11.44 -21.14
CA LYS A 704 -7.60 12.40 -21.90
C LYS A 704 -8.67 13.06 -21.02
N LYS A 705 -9.50 12.28 -20.32
CA LYS A 705 -10.53 12.81 -19.39
C LYS A 705 -9.94 13.72 -18.30
N TRP A 706 -8.73 13.43 -17.82
CA TRP A 706 -8.05 14.27 -16.82
C TRP A 706 -7.51 15.57 -17.43
N ILE A 707 -7.08 15.56 -18.69
CA ILE A 707 -6.77 16.78 -19.45
C ILE A 707 -8.05 17.60 -19.68
N ASP A 708 -9.15 16.95 -20.09
CA ASP A 708 -10.43 17.61 -20.38
C ASP A 708 -11.03 18.25 -19.11
N ALA A 709 -10.89 17.61 -17.95
CA ALA A 709 -11.41 18.10 -16.67
C ALA A 709 -10.47 19.07 -15.94
N TYR A 710 -9.15 18.92 -16.08
CA TYR A 710 -8.15 19.60 -15.23
C TYR A 710 -7.21 20.55 -16.01
N GLY A 711 -7.29 20.59 -17.35
CA GLY A 711 -6.39 21.30 -18.25
C GLY A 711 -5.23 20.45 -18.76
N ASP A 712 -4.63 20.85 -19.88
CA ASP A 712 -3.44 20.20 -20.46
C ASP A 712 -2.17 20.77 -19.82
N PRO A 713 -1.41 20.00 -19.01
CA PRO A 713 -0.25 20.52 -18.28
C PRO A 713 0.90 20.95 -19.21
N ARG A 714 0.81 20.63 -20.52
CA ARG A 714 1.76 21.09 -21.55
C ARG A 714 1.53 22.54 -22.01
N LYS A 715 0.50 23.24 -21.52
CA LYS A 715 0.22 24.64 -21.91
C LYS A 715 0.74 25.70 -20.92
N GLY A 716 1.22 25.30 -19.74
CA GLY A 716 1.56 26.23 -18.66
C GLY A 716 0.36 26.80 -17.90
N ASP A 717 -0.88 26.68 -18.43
CA ASP A 717 -2.14 27.05 -17.78
C ASP A 717 -2.36 26.40 -16.39
N VAL A 718 -1.67 25.29 -16.11
CA VAL A 718 -1.83 24.46 -14.91
C VAL A 718 -0.46 24.09 -14.35
N ASP A 719 -0.26 24.28 -13.05
CA ASP A 719 0.90 23.76 -12.32
C ASP A 719 0.93 22.22 -12.46
N VAL A 720 2.00 21.69 -13.07
CA VAL A 720 2.12 20.26 -13.39
C VAL A 720 2.17 19.37 -12.15
N ILE A 721 2.63 19.89 -11.00
CA ILE A 721 2.64 19.16 -9.73
C ILE A 721 1.21 19.09 -9.16
N ASP A 722 0.43 20.16 -9.29
CA ASP A 722 -1.00 20.13 -8.97
C ASP A 722 -1.78 19.22 -9.93
N TRP A 723 -1.44 19.20 -11.22
CA TRP A 723 -2.06 18.28 -12.18
C TRP A 723 -1.82 16.82 -11.79
N VAL A 724 -0.59 16.46 -11.42
CA VAL A 724 -0.26 15.14 -10.86
C VAL A 724 -1.07 14.87 -9.59
N GLU A 725 -1.15 15.82 -8.65
CA GLU A 725 -1.94 15.65 -7.42
C GLU A 725 -3.45 15.57 -7.66
N ARG A 726 -3.99 16.17 -8.73
CA ARG A 726 -5.39 16.02 -9.15
C ARG A 726 -5.73 14.62 -9.66
N ILE A 727 -4.78 13.86 -10.24
CA ILE A 727 -5.00 12.48 -10.72
C ILE A 727 -5.83 11.69 -9.69
N PRO A 728 -7.07 11.25 -10.01
CA PRO A 728 -8.01 10.73 -9.02
C PRO A 728 -7.60 9.36 -8.50
N PHE A 729 -6.98 8.52 -9.34
CA PHE A 729 -6.45 7.22 -8.96
C PHE A 729 -5.19 7.42 -8.11
N THR A 730 -5.29 7.15 -6.80
CA THR A 730 -4.14 7.28 -5.87
C THR A 730 -2.97 6.36 -6.26
N GLU A 731 -3.23 5.22 -6.91
CA GLU A 731 -2.19 4.39 -7.52
C GLU A 731 -1.44 5.16 -8.61
N THR A 732 -2.13 5.62 -9.66
CA THR A 732 -1.51 6.34 -10.80
C THR A 732 -0.82 7.64 -10.37
N ARG A 733 -1.39 8.37 -9.40
CA ARG A 733 -0.76 9.55 -8.80
C ARG A 733 0.60 9.21 -8.19
N ASN A 734 0.64 8.18 -7.36
CA ASN A 734 1.88 7.70 -6.77
C ASN A 734 2.83 7.16 -7.85
N TYR A 735 2.30 6.40 -8.82
CA TYR A 735 3.06 5.81 -9.93
C TYR A 735 3.84 6.87 -10.72
N VAL A 736 3.20 7.97 -11.13
CA VAL A 736 3.88 9.08 -11.83
C VAL A 736 5.00 9.67 -10.96
N GLN A 737 4.74 9.94 -9.69
CA GLN A 737 5.77 10.44 -8.76
C GLN A 737 6.94 9.45 -8.62
N ARG A 738 6.67 8.14 -8.55
CA ARG A 738 7.71 7.09 -8.49
C ARG A 738 8.50 6.97 -9.77
N VAL A 739 7.89 6.92 -10.94
CA VAL A 739 8.64 6.78 -12.19
C VAL A 739 9.50 8.03 -12.45
N MET A 740 8.98 9.22 -12.13
CA MET A 740 9.75 10.47 -12.19
C MET A 740 10.94 10.48 -11.22
N GLU A 741 10.76 10.09 -9.95
CA GLU A 741 11.88 10.05 -8.98
C GLU A 741 12.90 8.94 -9.32
N ASN A 742 12.41 7.79 -9.82
CA ASN A 742 13.23 6.66 -10.26
C ASN A 742 14.12 7.01 -11.45
N LEU A 743 13.60 7.77 -12.42
CA LEU A 743 14.30 8.11 -13.65
C LEU A 743 15.59 8.89 -13.38
N GLN A 744 15.55 9.86 -12.46
CA GLN A 744 16.73 10.65 -12.10
C GLN A 744 17.81 9.79 -11.44
N VAL A 745 17.41 8.92 -10.52
CA VAL A 745 18.34 8.00 -9.85
C VAL A 745 18.95 7.02 -10.86
N TYR A 746 18.17 6.51 -11.81
CA TYR A 746 18.69 5.61 -12.83
C TYR A 746 19.60 6.30 -13.86
N ARG A 747 19.36 7.56 -14.24
CA ARG A 747 20.32 8.34 -15.06
C ARG A 747 21.68 8.48 -14.37
N SER A 748 21.67 8.74 -13.07
CA SER A 748 22.88 8.78 -12.23
C SER A 748 23.56 7.40 -12.14
N ARG A 749 22.79 6.34 -11.88
CA ARG A 749 23.29 4.95 -11.72
C ARG A 749 23.76 4.26 -13.01
N LEU A 750 23.18 4.60 -14.16
CA LEU A 750 23.38 3.86 -15.43
C LEU A 750 24.18 4.64 -16.47
N ASP A 751 24.04 5.96 -16.52
CA ASP A 751 24.52 6.77 -17.64
C ASP A 751 25.61 7.77 -17.21
N GLY A 752 26.04 7.70 -15.94
CA GLY A 752 27.00 8.64 -15.31
C GLY A 752 26.45 10.05 -15.11
N ARG A 753 25.16 10.28 -15.38
CA ARG A 753 24.52 11.59 -15.37
C ARG A 753 24.04 11.93 -13.96
N SER A 754 24.94 12.47 -13.13
CA SER A 754 24.62 12.99 -11.79
C SER A 754 23.76 14.27 -11.80
N ALA A 755 23.54 14.85 -12.99
CA ALA A 755 22.68 16.01 -13.20
C ALA A 755 21.19 15.66 -13.02
N LEU A 756 20.53 16.36 -12.11
CA LEU A 756 19.10 16.31 -11.84
C LEU A 756 18.34 17.15 -12.87
N LEU A 757 17.42 16.54 -13.63
CA LEU A 757 16.70 17.19 -14.72
C LEU A 757 15.17 17.26 -14.50
N ILE A 758 14.69 16.86 -13.31
CA ILE A 758 13.26 16.62 -13.02
C ILE A 758 12.33 17.77 -13.42
N ASP A 759 12.75 19.03 -13.27
CA ASP A 759 11.93 20.19 -13.63
C ASP A 759 11.72 20.30 -15.15
N GLY A 760 12.77 20.05 -15.95
CA GLY A 760 12.67 19.98 -17.40
C GLY A 760 11.93 18.73 -17.90
N ASP A 761 11.98 17.62 -17.15
CA ASP A 761 11.19 16.41 -17.45
C ASP A 761 9.69 16.61 -17.14
N LEU A 762 9.37 17.33 -16.05
CA LEU A 762 7.99 17.65 -15.65
C LEU A 762 7.31 18.52 -16.71
N HIS A 763 8.00 19.57 -17.18
CA HIS A 763 7.51 20.47 -18.23
C HIS A 763 7.76 19.94 -19.66
N ARG A 764 8.20 18.69 -19.83
CA ARG A 764 8.52 18.15 -21.16
C ARG A 764 7.27 18.03 -22.03
N GLY A 765 7.42 18.35 -23.31
CA GLY A 765 6.32 18.36 -24.28
C GLY A 765 5.43 19.61 -24.21
N ALA A 766 5.80 20.60 -23.39
CA ALA A 766 5.17 21.92 -23.38
C ALA A 766 5.39 22.70 -24.69
N ARG A 767 4.62 23.78 -24.87
CA ARG A 767 4.70 24.72 -26.00
C ARG A 767 4.57 26.16 -25.51
#